data_AF-A0A8T7C9I6-F1
#
_entry.id   AF-A0A8T7C9I6-F1
#
_cell.length_a   1.000
_cell.length_b   1.000
_cell.length_c   1.000
_cell.angle_alpha   90.00
_cell.angle_beta   90.00
_cell.angle_gamma   90.00
#
_symmetry.space_group_name_H-M   'P 1'
#
loop_
_entity.id
_entity.type
_entity.pdbx_description
1 polymer ?
#
loop_
_entity_poly.entity_id
_entity_poly.type
_entity_poly.pdbx_seq_one_letter_code
_entity_poly.pdbx_strand_id
1 'polypeptide(L)'
;MKNVKIRTLRAAVATAFMVSVTPLALTATPETGTLDVGASEVNWQGRTAASSAGACTGITGVDCDYFTLSIDPGLAGLNGDVYVTIEMDSVGSLKDGDDWDMAVYDADGNQLGSSANGGSKETVLLLNPAAGDYTVEHQAFAVASLADDPQYEASARYEIVQAGEGPPLAVVPHMGDSIFATPTLMDSQLHTGEPSIAVSPVIPENGSRPLIIGDAPWGTSNATSLWWRSRDGGESFELVQDPYAAPRPRPCEEIDGGGDSDTAIDKNGDIYVNDLAALINITVGDSQDDFQTMTCTKAGGTNPLQPIQDRQWVVASPLADGAGPNVDAYITFRSGLTGPEPAGTSIQVYYTTGERDPATGALVYESADDGIVDPDFFGYDNTKVSQTGNPVVASDGTLWQSYYFGTTAKVAHFDPITRDFDIFEVATRPADVGNVFPTLAIDSDDNLYYAWIEGGSFDVLLAASTDNGETWSEPVRINAPGDSELAVNPYMVAGDKGRVAVLFNATEGETSPDGADGKAWNLYLSQSTNAHRDNREFTQFKVTDTPLHFNSICTGGLGCTLSGGDRSLLEFNEVDIDPLDGSMVFIFADNGRHLQPPLTEGDIPQPYIMSTRQIAGVSMHSGKSIMNTLPRTNFALDREGDSTYPKAGTAEGPEHPVMDILFSRLEATDTGVRAYMTMNDLGNLASALDVRFGDGDPRTTDKAMWVTRFEVNEKVFALGMDIDKTILVPGTEPTFWYGTPGVARSSGIKRSSYGRQGTHTADADVGFIDGDTIVVEIPYSEMGVDPSAAEKPVFHSVVTFALVQPDGSLDVGIDLEDNSYFNNQRTVDASKAYDWTLGDEPTLPPNEDENSDDDDFDDDSSRDDTDSDDDNDGKSDDSDSDDDNDGRSDDSDSDDDNDGISDDHDSESKKEKKKSKHTRTKGNTTSSHAMEVDANTLLMIAVAEGVGAENLKLEIYNPAGLLVATSVATPGKTLATAVPVGGGIYSVKVTNPTDAQVDYELKLISRSNWL
;
A
#
# COMPACT_ATOMS: atom_id res chain seq x y z
N MET A 1 -31.62 -64.79 -32.77
CA MET A 1 -31.44 -66.05 -32.01
C MET A 1 -30.23 -65.83 -31.09
N LYS A 2 -30.29 -65.78 -29.76
CA LYS A 2 -30.97 -66.66 -28.78
C LYS A 2 -31.38 -65.89 -27.50
N ASN A 3 -32.64 -66.11 -27.13
CA ASN A 3 -33.22 -66.34 -25.79
C ASN A 3 -32.96 -65.38 -24.62
N VAL A 4 -33.94 -64.50 -24.46
CA VAL A 4 -34.51 -63.98 -23.21
C VAL A 4 -34.87 -65.11 -22.23
N LYS A 5 -34.59 -64.92 -20.92
CA LYS A 5 -35.27 -65.62 -19.82
C LYS A 5 -35.88 -64.62 -18.84
N ILE A 6 -37.21 -64.58 -18.87
CA ILE A 6 -38.09 -63.93 -17.89
C ILE A 6 -38.07 -64.75 -16.60
N ARG A 7 -37.97 -64.09 -15.44
CA ARG A 7 -38.44 -64.61 -14.15
C ARG A 7 -39.38 -63.62 -13.48
N THR A 8 -40.46 -64.19 -13.00
CA THR A 8 -41.74 -63.61 -12.63
C THR A 8 -41.72 -63.01 -11.21
N LEU A 9 -42.23 -61.80 -11.05
CA LEU A 9 -42.59 -61.21 -9.75
C LEU A 9 -43.69 -62.04 -9.07
N ARG A 10 -43.53 -62.31 -7.76
CA ARG A 10 -44.64 -62.66 -6.87
C ARG A 10 -44.80 -61.51 -5.87
N ALA A 11 -45.96 -60.85 -5.93
CA ALA A 11 -46.39 -59.90 -4.92
C ALA A 11 -46.74 -60.65 -3.62
N ALA A 12 -46.08 -60.29 -2.53
CA ALA A 12 -46.53 -60.61 -1.17
C ALA A 12 -47.01 -59.32 -0.53
N VAL A 13 -48.30 -59.28 -0.21
CA VAL A 13 -48.94 -58.21 0.57
C VAL A 13 -48.42 -58.32 2.01
N ALA A 14 -47.66 -57.33 2.47
CA ALA A 14 -47.29 -57.18 3.87
C ALA A 14 -48.11 -56.05 4.50
N THR A 15 -48.82 -56.42 5.56
CA THR A 15 -49.70 -55.60 6.38
C THR A 15 -48.95 -54.42 7.00
N ALA A 16 -49.44 -53.19 6.80
CA ALA A 16 -48.90 -52.00 7.44
C ALA A 16 -49.12 -52.06 8.96
N PHE A 17 -48.03 -52.22 9.72
CA PHE A 17 -47.98 -51.76 11.10
C PHE A 17 -47.77 -50.25 11.07
N MET A 18 -48.73 -49.47 11.59
CA MET A 18 -48.41 -48.11 12.05
C MET A 18 -47.49 -48.27 13.26
N VAL A 19 -46.19 -48.18 13.02
CA VAL A 19 -45.26 -47.73 14.06
C VAL A 19 -45.52 -46.24 14.18
N SER A 20 -45.98 -45.79 15.35
CA SER A 20 -45.87 -44.38 15.72
C SER A 20 -44.39 -44.03 15.71
N VAL A 21 -43.93 -43.39 14.64
CA VAL A 21 -42.62 -42.72 14.64
C VAL A 21 -42.80 -41.52 15.57
N THR A 22 -42.37 -41.68 16.82
CA THR A 22 -42.02 -40.53 17.65
C THR A 22 -40.94 -39.77 16.89
N PRO A 23 -41.08 -38.45 16.65
CA PRO A 23 -39.95 -37.67 16.14
C PRO A 23 -38.79 -37.87 17.11
N LEU A 24 -37.65 -38.35 16.60
CA LEU A 24 -36.40 -38.34 17.34
C LEU A 24 -36.01 -36.86 17.51
N ALA A 25 -35.53 -36.49 18.69
CA ALA A 25 -35.19 -35.11 19.03
C ALA A 25 -34.04 -34.60 18.14
N LEU A 26 -34.10 -33.33 17.74
CA LEU A 26 -33.06 -32.57 17.01
C LEU A 26 -31.96 -32.07 17.97
N THR A 27 -31.66 -32.83 19.02
CA THR A 27 -30.80 -32.38 20.11
C THR A 27 -29.56 -33.26 20.19
N ALA A 28 -28.41 -32.63 20.38
CA ALA A 28 -27.13 -33.27 20.63
C ALA A 28 -27.31 -34.36 21.70
N THR A 29 -26.68 -35.51 21.47
CA THR A 29 -26.77 -36.66 22.35
C THR A 29 -25.36 -37.11 22.73
N PRO A 30 -24.96 -36.97 24.01
CA PRO A 30 -25.67 -36.26 25.09
C PRO A 30 -25.81 -34.75 24.81
N GLU A 31 -26.78 -34.07 25.44
CA GLU A 31 -26.99 -32.62 25.29
C GLU A 31 -25.89 -31.78 25.96
N THR A 32 -25.12 -32.40 26.86
CA THR A 32 -24.09 -31.72 27.66
C THR A 32 -22.88 -32.63 27.88
N GLY A 33 -21.69 -32.05 27.99
CA GLY A 33 -20.47 -32.73 28.42
C GLY A 33 -19.59 -31.82 29.27
N THR A 34 -18.70 -32.41 30.06
CA THR A 34 -17.78 -31.67 30.93
C THR A 34 -16.35 -32.09 30.66
N LEU A 35 -15.48 -31.11 30.40
CA LEU A 35 -14.03 -31.28 30.44
C LEU A 35 -13.54 -31.00 31.87
N ASP A 36 -12.81 -31.95 32.44
CA ASP A 36 -12.20 -31.84 33.76
C ASP A 36 -10.88 -32.62 33.84
N VAL A 37 -10.13 -32.47 34.92
CA VAL A 37 -8.81 -33.12 35.10
C VAL A 37 -8.85 -34.66 34.97
N GLY A 38 -10.01 -35.28 35.15
CA GLY A 38 -10.28 -36.71 34.97
C GLY A 38 -10.96 -37.10 33.66
N ALA A 39 -11.41 -36.14 32.85
CA ALA A 39 -12.09 -36.32 31.57
C ALA A 39 -11.55 -35.32 30.53
N SER A 40 -10.50 -35.74 29.81
CA SER A 40 -9.81 -34.90 28.81
C SER A 40 -10.49 -34.77 27.46
N GLU A 41 -11.56 -35.52 27.27
CA GLU A 41 -12.30 -35.56 26.01
C GLU A 41 -13.76 -35.88 26.30
N VAL A 42 -14.66 -35.17 25.61
CA VAL A 42 -16.08 -35.47 25.56
C VAL A 42 -16.50 -35.62 24.10
N ASN A 43 -17.41 -36.54 23.85
CA ASN A 43 -17.90 -36.86 22.52
C ASN A 43 -19.43 -36.76 22.52
N TRP A 44 -20.00 -36.19 21.46
CA TRP A 44 -21.43 -36.15 21.21
C TRP A 44 -21.73 -36.39 19.74
N GLN A 45 -22.99 -36.67 19.46
CA GLN A 45 -23.51 -36.79 18.10
C GLN A 45 -24.78 -35.98 18.02
N GLY A 46 -25.05 -35.40 16.86
CA GLY A 46 -26.21 -34.56 16.70
C GLY A 46 -26.77 -34.58 15.30
N ARG A 47 -27.81 -33.77 15.10
CA ARG A 47 -28.55 -33.65 13.84
C ARG A 47 -29.26 -32.30 13.76
N THR A 48 -29.43 -31.76 12.56
CA THR A 48 -30.11 -30.46 12.34
C THR A 48 -31.35 -30.63 11.45
N ALA A 49 -32.16 -29.57 11.31
CA ALA A 49 -33.17 -29.54 10.25
C ALA A 49 -32.50 -29.36 8.87
N ALA A 50 -33.21 -29.70 7.78
CA ALA A 50 -32.67 -29.61 6.42
C ALA A 50 -32.31 -28.16 6.02
N SER A 51 -31.30 -28.03 5.15
CA SER A 51 -30.50 -26.82 4.91
C SER A 51 -31.28 -25.52 4.67
N SER A 52 -30.80 -24.46 5.33
CA SER A 52 -30.91 -23.09 4.83
C SER A 52 -29.73 -22.27 5.32
N ALA A 53 -28.98 -21.68 4.39
CA ALA A 53 -27.93 -20.73 4.69
C ALA A 53 -28.48 -19.61 5.60
N GLY A 54 -27.80 -19.36 6.71
CA GLY A 54 -28.21 -18.34 7.70
C GLY A 54 -29.42 -18.69 8.59
N ALA A 55 -29.74 -19.97 8.80
CA ALA A 55 -30.83 -20.37 9.69
C ALA A 55 -30.51 -20.19 11.18
N CYS A 56 -29.22 -20.23 11.52
CA CYS A 56 -28.73 -19.99 12.87
C CYS A 56 -28.49 -18.49 13.08
N THR A 57 -29.11 -17.93 14.11
CA THR A 57 -28.97 -16.52 14.50
C THR A 57 -28.59 -16.47 15.98
N GLY A 58 -27.39 -16.96 16.27
CA GLY A 58 -26.87 -17.16 17.63
C GLY A 58 -27.64 -18.22 18.42
N ILE A 59 -27.48 -18.21 19.74
CA ILE A 59 -27.93 -19.24 20.71
C ILE A 59 -29.46 -19.52 20.78
N THR A 60 -30.28 -19.00 19.86
CA THR A 60 -31.74 -19.18 19.85
C THR A 60 -32.32 -19.66 18.51
N GLY A 61 -31.48 -20.04 17.54
CA GLY A 61 -31.90 -20.59 16.26
C GLY A 61 -32.73 -21.87 16.42
N VAL A 62 -33.82 -22.01 15.66
CA VAL A 62 -34.72 -23.18 15.76
C VAL A 62 -34.35 -24.32 14.82
N ASP A 63 -33.40 -24.08 13.91
CA ASP A 63 -32.96 -25.02 12.88
C ASP A 63 -31.54 -25.58 13.14
N CYS A 64 -30.91 -25.17 14.24
CA CYS A 64 -29.56 -25.56 14.67
C CYS A 64 -29.62 -26.66 15.73
N ASP A 65 -28.50 -27.34 15.92
CA ASP A 65 -28.28 -28.22 17.06
C ASP A 65 -27.30 -27.57 18.04
N TYR A 66 -27.52 -27.82 19.33
CA TYR A 66 -26.76 -27.18 20.41
C TYR A 66 -26.25 -28.22 21.38
N PHE A 67 -24.97 -28.08 21.74
CA PHE A 67 -24.33 -28.86 22.79
C PHE A 67 -23.78 -27.92 23.87
N THR A 68 -24.06 -28.22 25.15
CA THR A 68 -23.47 -27.48 26.26
C THR A 68 -22.16 -28.11 26.70
N LEU A 69 -21.05 -27.41 26.48
CA LEU A 69 -19.73 -27.80 26.95
C LEU A 69 -19.42 -27.07 28.26
N SER A 70 -19.27 -27.81 29.36
CA SER A 70 -18.82 -27.25 30.64
C SER A 70 -17.31 -27.44 30.81
N ILE A 71 -16.59 -26.37 31.13
CA ILE A 71 -15.16 -26.41 31.44
C ILE A 71 -14.99 -26.26 32.95
N ASP A 72 -14.43 -27.30 33.59
CA ASP A 72 -14.29 -27.34 35.04
C ASP A 72 -13.24 -26.31 35.55
N PRO A 73 -13.50 -25.61 36.66
CA PRO A 73 -12.54 -24.69 37.28
C PRO A 73 -11.18 -25.29 37.62
N GLY A 74 -11.09 -26.61 37.78
CA GLY A 74 -9.85 -27.35 38.00
C GLY A 74 -8.91 -27.34 36.81
N LEU A 75 -9.41 -27.15 35.58
CA LEU A 75 -8.59 -27.02 34.36
C LEU A 75 -7.88 -25.66 34.30
N ALA A 76 -8.59 -24.57 34.62
CA ALA A 76 -8.02 -23.23 34.72
C ALA A 76 -6.96 -23.09 35.84
N GLY A 77 -6.86 -24.06 36.75
CA GLY A 77 -5.86 -24.12 37.81
C GLY A 77 -4.62 -24.97 37.49
N LEU A 78 -4.51 -25.52 36.27
CA LEU A 78 -3.36 -26.31 35.83
C LEU A 78 -2.19 -25.39 35.41
N ASN A 79 -0.98 -25.94 35.46
CA ASN A 79 0.23 -25.21 35.09
C ASN A 79 0.50 -25.42 33.59
N GLY A 80 0.40 -24.36 32.79
CA GLY A 80 0.48 -24.40 31.32
C GLY A 80 -0.76 -23.81 30.65
N ASP A 81 -0.67 -23.57 29.35
CA ASP A 81 -1.77 -23.10 28.52
C ASP A 81 -2.70 -24.26 28.18
N VAL A 82 -4.00 -24.06 28.40
CA VAL A 82 -5.04 -25.05 28.13
C VAL A 82 -5.66 -24.74 26.79
N TYR A 83 -5.44 -25.63 25.83
CA TYR A 83 -6.04 -25.59 24.50
C TYR A 83 -7.26 -26.49 24.51
N VAL A 84 -8.46 -25.93 24.29
CA VAL A 84 -9.69 -26.71 24.14
C VAL A 84 -10.06 -26.75 22.67
N THR A 85 -9.80 -27.87 22.01
CA THR A 85 -10.15 -28.11 20.62
C THR A 85 -11.51 -28.77 20.54
N ILE A 86 -12.41 -28.15 19.79
CA ILE A 86 -13.76 -28.62 19.50
C ILE A 86 -13.76 -28.97 18.02
N GLU A 87 -14.06 -30.22 17.70
CA GLU A 87 -14.06 -30.73 16.33
C GLU A 87 -15.41 -31.37 16.02
N MET A 88 -15.89 -31.21 14.79
CA MET A 88 -17.00 -31.99 14.25
C MET A 88 -16.59 -32.63 12.93
N ASP A 89 -17.21 -33.77 12.62
CA ASP A 89 -17.17 -34.41 11.31
C ASP A 89 -18.60 -34.84 10.94
N SER A 90 -18.98 -34.63 9.68
CA SER A 90 -20.25 -35.12 9.18
C SER A 90 -20.25 -36.65 9.10
N VAL A 91 -21.40 -37.28 9.36
CA VAL A 91 -21.51 -38.74 9.33
C VAL A 91 -22.68 -39.20 8.47
N GLY A 92 -22.43 -40.26 7.69
CA GLY A 92 -23.44 -40.86 6.81
C GLY A 92 -22.86 -41.31 5.48
N SER A 93 -23.74 -41.79 4.60
CA SER A 93 -23.36 -42.26 3.26
C SER A 93 -23.10 -41.13 2.26
N LEU A 94 -23.31 -39.88 2.66
CA LEU A 94 -23.14 -38.67 1.85
C LEU A 94 -22.19 -37.65 2.52
N LYS A 95 -21.40 -38.09 3.51
CA LYS A 95 -20.53 -37.22 4.32
C LYS A 95 -19.53 -36.40 3.50
N ASP A 96 -19.13 -36.95 2.36
CA ASP A 96 -18.14 -36.33 1.49
C ASP A 96 -18.82 -35.08 0.87
N GLY A 97 -18.26 -33.90 1.17
CA GLY A 97 -18.68 -32.51 0.85
C GLY A 97 -20.10 -32.08 1.22
N ASP A 98 -20.56 -32.59 2.35
CA ASP A 98 -21.42 -31.79 3.22
C ASP A 98 -20.63 -30.59 3.75
N ASP A 99 -21.26 -29.41 3.80
CA ASP A 99 -20.70 -28.19 4.38
C ASP A 99 -21.41 -27.84 5.70
N TRP A 100 -20.64 -27.72 6.77
CA TRP A 100 -21.13 -27.44 8.12
C TRP A 100 -20.50 -26.17 8.68
N ASP A 101 -21.25 -25.41 9.45
CA ASP A 101 -20.69 -24.34 10.27
C ASP A 101 -20.75 -24.73 11.74
N MET A 102 -19.76 -24.27 12.51
CA MET A 102 -19.68 -24.42 13.95
C MET A 102 -19.33 -23.09 14.61
N ALA A 103 -20.06 -22.72 15.66
CA ALA A 103 -19.75 -21.55 16.47
C ALA A 103 -19.78 -21.90 17.95
N VAL A 104 -18.92 -21.26 18.74
CA VAL A 104 -18.82 -21.47 20.18
C VAL A 104 -19.06 -20.16 20.91
N TYR A 105 -20.04 -20.17 21.81
CA TYR A 105 -20.47 -19.01 22.58
C TYR A 105 -20.18 -19.18 24.08
N ASP A 106 -19.85 -18.09 24.76
CA ASP A 106 -19.77 -18.05 26.22
C ASP A 106 -21.16 -18.00 26.89
N ALA A 107 -21.16 -17.96 28.23
CA ALA A 107 -22.39 -17.90 29.02
C ALA A 107 -23.17 -16.57 28.89
N ASP A 108 -22.52 -15.49 28.45
CA ASP A 108 -23.14 -14.18 28.21
C ASP A 108 -23.70 -14.08 26.78
N GLY A 109 -23.41 -15.06 25.93
CA GLY A 109 -23.86 -15.15 24.54
C GLY A 109 -22.90 -14.52 23.54
N ASN A 110 -21.67 -14.18 23.93
CA ASN A 110 -20.64 -13.68 23.02
C ASN A 110 -20.00 -14.86 22.26
N GLN A 111 -19.77 -14.68 20.97
CA GLN A 111 -19.06 -15.68 20.15
C GLN A 111 -17.56 -15.61 20.43
N LEU A 112 -16.96 -16.74 20.80
CA LEU A 112 -15.53 -16.84 21.11
C LEU A 112 -14.70 -17.41 19.96
N GLY A 113 -15.35 -18.15 19.06
CA GLY A 113 -14.72 -18.73 17.89
C GLY A 113 -15.76 -19.41 17.02
N SER A 114 -15.46 -19.49 15.73
CA SER A 114 -16.27 -20.21 14.75
C SER A 114 -15.38 -20.80 13.68
N SER A 115 -15.87 -21.86 13.07
CA SER A 115 -15.32 -22.48 11.88
C SER A 115 -16.47 -22.58 10.88
N ALA A 116 -16.27 -21.96 9.74
CA ALA A 116 -17.19 -21.92 8.60
C ALA A 116 -16.40 -22.26 7.33
N ASN A 117 -15.46 -23.19 7.47
CA ASN A 117 -14.59 -23.60 6.37
C ASN A 117 -15.40 -24.53 5.47
N GLY A 118 -15.39 -24.30 4.16
CA GLY A 118 -16.12 -25.19 3.25
C GLY A 118 -15.68 -26.65 3.41
N GLY A 119 -16.55 -27.52 3.95
CA GLY A 119 -16.25 -28.94 4.12
C GLY A 119 -17.00 -29.66 5.24
N SER A 120 -16.68 -30.96 5.38
CA SER A 120 -17.39 -31.84 6.32
C SER A 120 -16.87 -31.75 7.76
N LYS A 121 -15.87 -30.90 8.00
CA LYS A 121 -15.12 -30.86 9.26
C LYS A 121 -14.90 -29.42 9.71
N GLU A 122 -15.42 -29.13 10.89
CA GLU A 122 -15.20 -27.86 11.56
C GLU A 122 -14.32 -28.04 12.78
N THR A 123 -13.46 -27.05 13.03
CA THR A 123 -12.57 -27.03 14.20
C THR A 123 -12.56 -25.64 14.83
N VAL A 124 -12.97 -25.54 16.09
CA VAL A 124 -12.85 -24.32 16.89
C VAL A 124 -11.89 -24.59 18.04
N LEU A 125 -10.93 -23.69 18.24
CA LEU A 125 -9.97 -23.80 19.33
C LEU A 125 -10.15 -22.64 20.29
N LEU A 126 -10.30 -22.94 21.58
CA LEU A 126 -10.29 -21.97 22.66
C LEU A 126 -8.96 -22.04 23.41
N LEU A 127 -8.25 -20.91 23.49
CA LEU A 127 -7.05 -20.79 24.31
C LEU A 127 -7.43 -20.29 25.71
N ASN A 128 -6.97 -21.00 26.73
CA ASN A 128 -7.19 -20.69 28.14
C ASN A 128 -8.64 -20.27 28.49
N PRO A 129 -9.66 -21.03 28.02
CA PRO A 129 -11.04 -20.64 28.25
C PRO A 129 -11.36 -20.59 29.74
N ALA A 130 -12.12 -19.56 30.13
CA ALA A 130 -12.61 -19.43 31.50
C ALA A 130 -13.39 -20.69 31.94
N ALA A 131 -13.41 -20.93 33.24
CA ALA A 131 -14.28 -21.98 33.76
C ALA A 131 -15.74 -21.54 33.63
N GLY A 132 -16.59 -22.41 33.08
CA GLY A 132 -17.98 -22.05 32.81
C GLY A 132 -18.65 -22.96 31.79
N ASP A 133 -19.88 -22.60 31.44
CA ASP A 133 -20.66 -23.29 30.43
C ASP A 133 -20.55 -22.52 29.11
N TYR A 134 -20.33 -23.29 28.05
CA TYR A 134 -20.20 -22.84 26.68
C TYR A 134 -21.29 -23.49 25.83
N THR A 135 -21.78 -22.76 24.83
CA THR A 135 -22.73 -23.28 23.86
C THR A 135 -22.00 -23.53 22.55
N VAL A 136 -21.94 -24.80 22.12
CA VAL A 136 -21.46 -25.19 20.80
C VAL A 136 -22.67 -25.30 19.89
N GLU A 137 -22.74 -24.44 18.88
CA GLU A 137 -23.75 -24.44 17.83
C GLU A 137 -23.23 -25.20 16.61
N HIS A 138 -24.06 -26.09 16.07
CA HIS A 138 -23.81 -26.80 14.82
C HIS A 138 -24.89 -26.49 13.80
N GLN A 139 -24.47 -26.08 12.61
CA GLN A 139 -25.36 -25.72 11.51
C GLN A 139 -25.01 -26.51 10.25
N ALA A 140 -26.02 -27.14 9.63
CA ALA A 140 -25.88 -27.65 8.27
C ALA A 140 -26.01 -26.48 7.27
N PHE A 141 -24.90 -26.07 6.65
CA PHE A 141 -24.86 -24.91 5.75
C PHE A 141 -25.20 -25.31 4.30
N ALA A 142 -24.46 -26.26 3.73
CA ALA A 142 -24.67 -26.76 2.37
C ALA A 142 -24.45 -28.29 2.28
N VAL A 143 -25.40 -29.06 2.81
CA VAL A 143 -25.37 -30.53 2.81
C VAL A 143 -26.07 -31.14 1.59
N ALA A 144 -25.55 -32.25 1.05
CA ALA A 144 -25.82 -32.73 -0.32
C ALA A 144 -27.23 -33.33 -0.57
N SER A 145 -28.14 -33.36 0.42
CA SER A 145 -29.51 -33.90 0.29
C SER A 145 -30.54 -33.19 1.18
N LEU A 146 -31.53 -32.52 0.57
CA LEU A 146 -32.71 -31.95 1.25
C LEU A 146 -33.71 -33.00 1.79
N ALA A 147 -33.45 -34.30 1.57
CA ALA A 147 -34.36 -35.39 1.91
C ALA A 147 -33.92 -36.22 3.14
N ASP A 148 -32.70 -36.01 3.64
CA ASP A 148 -32.11 -36.79 4.73
C ASP A 148 -31.78 -35.90 5.95
N ASP A 149 -31.90 -36.49 7.13
CA ASP A 149 -31.64 -35.93 8.46
C ASP A 149 -30.12 -35.80 8.69
N PRO A 150 -29.50 -34.61 8.46
CA PRO A 150 -28.04 -34.44 8.47
C PRO A 150 -27.49 -34.75 9.85
N GLN A 151 -26.42 -35.53 9.93
CA GLN A 151 -25.84 -35.99 11.19
C GLN A 151 -24.36 -35.65 11.26
N TYR A 152 -23.90 -35.39 12.47
CA TYR A 152 -22.49 -35.16 12.75
C TYR A 152 -22.05 -35.96 13.99
N GLU A 153 -20.77 -36.30 14.05
CA GLU A 153 -20.07 -36.71 15.26
C GLU A 153 -19.13 -35.57 15.66
N ALA A 154 -19.10 -35.21 16.93
CA ALA A 154 -18.27 -34.13 17.42
C ALA A 154 -17.60 -34.49 18.74
N SER A 155 -16.48 -33.83 18.99
CA SER A 155 -15.68 -34.01 20.18
C SER A 155 -15.15 -32.67 20.68
N ALA A 156 -14.95 -32.57 21.97
CA ALA A 156 -14.19 -31.49 22.58
C ALA A 156 -13.11 -32.16 23.42
N ARG A 157 -11.87 -31.76 23.22
CA ARG A 157 -10.73 -32.25 23.99
C ARG A 157 -9.95 -31.07 24.53
N TYR A 158 -9.27 -31.27 25.65
CA TYR A 158 -8.26 -30.32 26.08
C TYR A 158 -6.87 -30.92 26.06
N GLU A 159 -5.91 -30.09 25.69
CA GLU A 159 -4.48 -30.35 25.81
C GLU A 159 -3.86 -29.27 26.68
N ILE A 160 -2.85 -29.66 27.47
CA ILE A 160 -2.11 -28.72 28.31
C ILE A 160 -0.73 -28.62 27.72
N VAL A 161 -0.42 -27.46 27.17
CA VAL A 161 0.94 -27.12 26.77
C VAL A 161 1.61 -26.51 27.99
N GLN A 162 2.62 -27.20 28.56
CA GLN A 162 3.28 -26.68 29.77
C GLN A 162 3.88 -25.29 29.50
N ALA A 163 3.87 -24.40 30.49
CA ALA A 163 4.54 -23.10 30.38
C ALA A 163 6.04 -23.34 30.07
N GLY A 164 6.45 -23.06 28.84
CA GLY A 164 7.78 -23.38 28.28
C GLY A 164 7.82 -24.49 27.20
N GLU A 165 6.68 -25.06 26.79
CA GLU A 165 6.55 -26.02 25.67
C GLU A 165 5.88 -25.43 24.41
N GLY A 166 5.39 -24.18 24.45
CA GLY A 166 5.04 -23.44 23.24
C GLY A 166 6.26 -23.19 22.34
N PRO A 167 6.07 -22.83 21.06
CA PRO A 167 7.19 -22.49 20.17
C PRO A 167 8.15 -21.54 20.88
N PRO A 168 9.46 -21.83 20.90
CA PRO A 168 10.38 -20.97 21.60
C PRO A 168 10.36 -19.57 20.97
N LEU A 169 10.33 -18.55 21.82
CA LEU A 169 10.41 -17.16 21.38
C LEU A 169 11.80 -16.90 20.78
N ALA A 170 11.84 -16.61 19.49
CA ALA A 170 13.05 -16.23 18.76
C ALA A 170 13.24 -14.71 18.65
N VAL A 171 12.26 -13.93 19.11
CA VAL A 171 12.38 -12.47 19.16
C VAL A 171 13.30 -12.06 20.30
N VAL A 172 14.33 -11.29 19.98
CA VAL A 172 15.20 -10.66 20.97
C VAL A 172 14.79 -9.20 21.18
N PRO A 173 14.70 -8.72 22.44
CA PRO A 173 14.47 -7.31 22.70
C PRO A 173 15.67 -6.48 22.19
N HIS A 174 15.48 -5.85 21.03
CA HIS A 174 16.41 -5.01 20.27
C HIS A 174 17.74 -5.65 19.82
N MET A 175 18.05 -5.53 18.52
CA MET A 175 19.33 -4.96 18.05
C MET A 175 19.22 -4.34 16.63
N GLY A 176 19.20 -3.00 16.56
CA GLY A 176 19.21 -2.18 15.34
C GLY A 176 18.04 -1.19 15.30
N ASP A 177 18.26 0.03 14.80
CA ASP A 177 17.21 1.01 14.54
C ASP A 177 16.87 0.93 13.05
N SER A 178 16.02 -0.03 12.64
CA SER A 178 15.42 0.07 11.31
C SER A 178 14.48 1.25 11.31
N ILE A 179 14.66 2.16 10.36
CA ILE A 179 13.85 3.38 10.22
C ILE A 179 13.12 3.28 8.89
N PHE A 180 11.84 3.63 8.90
CA PHE A 180 10.99 3.65 7.71
C PHE A 180 10.65 5.09 7.33
N ALA A 181 10.53 5.35 6.03
CA ALA A 181 10.09 6.63 5.49
C ALA A 181 8.65 6.96 5.94
N THR A 182 8.25 8.22 5.81
CA THR A 182 6.84 8.57 5.93
C THR A 182 6.05 7.81 4.85
N PRO A 183 4.93 7.15 5.20
CA PRO A 183 4.11 6.46 4.22
C PRO A 183 3.57 7.40 3.13
N THR A 184 3.80 7.03 1.88
CA THR A 184 3.31 7.67 0.66
C THR A 184 1.95 7.14 0.28
N LEU A 185 1.03 8.03 -0.07
CA LEU A 185 -0.29 7.68 -0.59
C LEU A 185 -0.18 7.35 -2.09
N MET A 186 -0.58 6.15 -2.50
CA MET A 186 -0.45 5.72 -3.90
C MET A 186 -1.50 6.36 -4.84
N ASP A 187 -2.70 6.63 -4.32
CA ASP A 187 -3.76 7.29 -5.08
C ASP A 187 -4.53 8.30 -4.23
N SER A 188 -4.68 9.52 -4.75
CA SER A 188 -5.36 10.59 -4.03
C SER A 188 -6.87 10.39 -3.91
N GLN A 189 -7.48 9.55 -4.76
CA GLN A 189 -8.92 9.42 -4.89
C GLN A 189 -9.45 8.01 -4.69
N LEU A 190 -8.79 7.00 -5.24
CA LEU A 190 -9.30 5.64 -5.34
C LEU A 190 -9.13 4.92 -4.00
N HIS A 191 -10.22 4.37 -3.48
CA HIS A 191 -10.19 3.52 -2.30
C HIS A 191 -10.29 2.06 -2.71
N THR A 192 -9.37 1.26 -2.19
CA THR A 192 -9.21 -0.15 -2.51
C THR A 192 -8.47 -0.84 -1.38
N GLY A 193 -8.38 -2.17 -1.41
CA GLY A 193 -7.64 -2.94 -0.41
C GLY A 193 -7.08 -4.20 -1.04
N GLU A 194 -6.55 -5.10 -0.20
CA GLU A 194 -5.87 -6.31 -0.65
C GLU A 194 -4.67 -6.06 -1.63
N PRO A 195 -3.72 -5.14 -1.33
CA PRO A 195 -2.68 -4.76 -2.30
C PRO A 195 -1.50 -5.75 -2.41
N SER A 196 -0.91 -5.84 -3.62
CA SER A 196 0.34 -6.56 -3.93
C SER A 196 1.44 -5.61 -4.43
N ILE A 197 2.72 -5.98 -4.26
CA ILE A 197 3.88 -5.19 -4.71
C ILE A 197 4.95 -6.02 -5.41
N ALA A 198 5.51 -5.48 -6.49
CA ALA A 198 6.69 -6.02 -7.17
C ALA A 198 7.73 -4.92 -7.42
N VAL A 199 8.97 -5.15 -6.98
CA VAL A 199 10.12 -4.29 -7.23
C VAL A 199 10.97 -4.94 -8.32
N SER A 200 11.27 -4.17 -9.36
CA SER A 200 12.01 -4.68 -10.51
C SER A 200 13.42 -5.11 -10.08
N PRO A 201 13.87 -6.34 -10.43
CA PRO A 201 15.24 -6.78 -10.21
C PRO A 201 16.25 -6.06 -11.14
N VAL A 202 15.76 -5.29 -12.13
CA VAL A 202 16.59 -4.53 -13.06
C VAL A 202 16.96 -3.18 -12.46
N ILE A 203 18.25 -2.98 -12.20
CA ILE A 203 18.79 -1.70 -11.76
C ILE A 203 19.04 -0.80 -12.98
N PRO A 204 18.44 0.40 -13.05
CA PRO A 204 18.70 1.38 -14.09
C PRO A 204 20.19 1.72 -14.26
N GLU A 205 20.65 1.94 -15.50
CA GLU A 205 22.07 2.22 -15.79
C GLU A 205 22.59 3.49 -15.11
N ASN A 206 21.72 4.47 -14.88
CA ASN A 206 22.04 5.71 -14.18
C ASN A 206 22.17 5.55 -12.65
N GLY A 207 21.96 4.33 -12.13
CA GLY A 207 22.04 4.05 -10.70
C GLY A 207 20.85 4.55 -9.88
N SER A 208 19.79 5.04 -10.54
CA SER A 208 18.51 5.34 -9.89
C SER A 208 17.88 4.06 -9.32
N ARG A 209 16.89 4.24 -8.46
CA ARG A 209 16.15 3.12 -7.89
C ARG A 209 15.32 2.40 -8.95
N PRO A 210 15.11 1.08 -8.81
CA PRO A 210 14.34 0.28 -9.76
C PRO A 210 12.86 0.69 -9.78
N LEU A 211 12.19 0.31 -10.87
CA LEU A 211 10.74 0.41 -11.02
C LEU A 211 10.04 -0.36 -9.90
N ILE A 212 9.00 0.23 -9.33
CA ILE A 212 8.11 -0.43 -8.36
C ILE A 212 6.71 -0.46 -8.98
N ILE A 213 6.06 -1.62 -8.95
CA ILE A 213 4.66 -1.78 -9.29
C ILE A 213 3.90 -2.14 -8.03
N GLY A 214 2.80 -1.43 -7.78
CA GLY A 214 1.81 -1.83 -6.78
C GLY A 214 0.47 -2.05 -7.43
N ASP A 215 -0.32 -2.99 -6.94
CA ASP A 215 -1.65 -3.27 -7.45
C ASP A 215 -2.66 -3.54 -6.33
N ALA A 216 -3.95 -3.43 -6.66
CA ALA A 216 -5.03 -3.76 -5.73
C ALA A 216 -6.39 -3.98 -6.44
N PRO A 217 -7.22 -4.93 -5.98
CA PRO A 217 -8.55 -5.18 -6.52
C PRO A 217 -9.56 -4.06 -6.22
N TRP A 218 -10.09 -3.43 -7.27
CA TRP A 218 -11.11 -2.38 -7.13
C TRP A 218 -12.53 -2.91 -7.06
N GLY A 219 -12.69 -4.23 -6.95
CA GLY A 219 -13.95 -4.92 -6.73
C GLY A 219 -14.53 -5.56 -7.99
N THR A 220 -15.09 -6.76 -7.81
CA THR A 220 -15.74 -7.57 -8.85
C THR A 220 -16.89 -6.85 -9.55
N SER A 221 -17.57 -5.92 -8.88
CA SER A 221 -18.61 -5.06 -9.48
C SER A 221 -18.06 -4.12 -10.57
N ASN A 222 -16.79 -3.75 -10.45
CA ASN A 222 -16.07 -2.95 -11.45
C ASN A 222 -15.35 -3.82 -12.48
N ALA A 223 -15.23 -5.13 -12.22
CA ALA A 223 -14.53 -6.08 -13.08
C ALA A 223 -13.11 -5.61 -13.45
N THR A 224 -12.40 -5.02 -12.48
CA THR A 224 -11.06 -4.44 -12.69
C THR A 224 -10.30 -4.36 -11.38
N SER A 225 -9.00 -4.62 -11.44
CA SER A 225 -8.01 -4.21 -10.45
C SER A 225 -7.30 -2.93 -10.92
N LEU A 226 -6.53 -2.29 -10.03
CA LEU A 226 -5.77 -1.07 -10.28
C LEU A 226 -4.28 -1.37 -10.17
N TRP A 227 -3.48 -0.79 -11.07
CA TRP A 227 -2.02 -0.85 -11.03
C TRP A 227 -1.44 0.54 -11.00
N TRP A 228 -0.44 0.73 -10.16
CA TRP A 228 0.37 1.92 -10.07
C TRP A 228 1.83 1.56 -10.28
N ARG A 229 2.59 2.51 -10.85
CA ARG A 229 4.04 2.39 -10.95
C ARG A 229 4.74 3.56 -10.27
N SER A 230 5.94 3.34 -9.78
CA SER A 230 6.85 4.36 -9.27
C SER A 230 8.22 4.19 -9.91
N ARG A 231 8.79 5.30 -10.39
CA ARG A 231 10.14 5.38 -11.01
C ARG A 231 11.16 6.12 -10.15
N ASP A 232 10.74 6.56 -8.97
CA ASP A 232 11.51 7.34 -8.01
C ASP A 232 11.77 6.57 -6.70
N GLY A 233 11.51 5.26 -6.69
CA GLY A 233 11.79 4.39 -5.56
C GLY A 233 10.74 4.43 -4.44
N GLY A 234 9.51 4.86 -4.78
CA GLY A 234 8.34 4.88 -3.92
C GLY A 234 8.01 6.28 -3.35
N GLU A 235 8.58 7.34 -3.92
CA GLU A 235 8.32 8.71 -3.51
C GLU A 235 6.94 9.18 -4.03
N SER A 236 6.64 8.89 -5.30
CA SER A 236 5.35 9.13 -5.93
C SER A 236 4.88 7.89 -6.71
N PHE A 237 3.59 7.83 -7.03
CA PHE A 237 2.98 6.73 -7.78
C PHE A 237 2.04 7.22 -8.87
N GLU A 238 2.15 6.60 -10.04
CA GLU A 238 1.38 6.90 -11.23
C GLU A 238 0.41 5.75 -11.53
N LEU A 239 -0.88 6.04 -11.65
CA LEU A 239 -1.84 5.05 -12.11
C LEU A 239 -1.62 4.77 -13.61
N VAL A 240 -1.29 3.51 -13.96
CA VAL A 240 -0.89 3.13 -15.33
C VAL A 240 -2.07 2.82 -16.26
N GLN A 241 -3.27 3.19 -15.84
CA GLN A 241 -4.51 2.95 -16.56
C GLN A 241 -5.51 4.09 -16.33
N ASP A 242 -6.44 4.31 -17.26
CA ASP A 242 -7.57 5.21 -17.03
C ASP A 242 -8.82 4.42 -16.60
N PRO A 243 -9.11 4.25 -15.31
CA PRO A 243 -10.19 3.39 -14.84
C PRO A 243 -11.61 3.84 -15.28
N TYR A 244 -11.73 5.01 -15.93
CA TYR A 244 -13.00 5.59 -16.34
C TYR A 244 -13.19 5.76 -17.86
N ALA A 245 -12.20 5.44 -18.71
CA ALA A 245 -12.43 5.48 -20.16
C ALA A 245 -13.39 4.36 -20.62
N ALA A 246 -13.91 4.43 -21.85
CA ALA A 246 -14.86 3.44 -22.39
C ALA A 246 -14.37 2.89 -23.75
N PRO A 247 -14.28 1.55 -23.94
CA PRO A 247 -14.39 0.53 -22.87
C PRO A 247 -13.33 0.79 -21.80
N ARG A 248 -13.61 0.47 -20.52
CA ARG A 248 -12.65 0.67 -19.41
C ARG A 248 -11.29 0.17 -19.88
N PRO A 249 -10.27 1.02 -20.05
CA PRO A 249 -8.93 0.58 -20.37
C PRO A 249 -8.44 -0.09 -19.11
N ARG A 250 -8.80 -1.35 -19.01
CA ARG A 250 -8.14 -2.36 -18.21
C ARG A 250 -6.81 -2.60 -18.92
N PRO A 251 -5.74 -3.00 -18.21
CA PRO A 251 -4.57 -3.55 -18.86
C PRO A 251 -4.98 -4.70 -19.80
N CYS A 252 -6.11 -5.37 -19.48
CA CYS A 252 -6.72 -6.45 -20.25
C CYS A 252 -8.17 -6.14 -20.68
N GLU A 253 -8.39 -5.55 -21.87
CA GLU A 253 -9.73 -5.18 -22.37
C GLU A 253 -10.70 -6.35 -22.61
N GLU A 254 -10.19 -7.58 -22.78
CA GLU A 254 -10.98 -8.70 -23.29
C GLU A 254 -11.66 -9.56 -22.19
N ILE A 255 -11.34 -9.37 -20.89
CA ILE A 255 -11.66 -10.34 -19.83
C ILE A 255 -11.98 -9.67 -18.47
N ASP A 256 -12.87 -10.29 -17.70
CA ASP A 256 -13.32 -9.90 -16.34
C ASP A 256 -12.16 -9.92 -15.30
N GLY A 257 -12.31 -9.26 -14.15
CA GLY A 257 -11.30 -9.13 -13.08
C GLY A 257 -11.84 -8.52 -11.78
N GLY A 258 -10.99 -7.89 -10.96
CA GLY A 258 -11.32 -7.08 -9.78
C GLY A 258 -11.65 -7.83 -8.49
N GLY A 259 -11.49 -9.15 -8.47
CA GLY A 259 -11.63 -9.97 -7.27
C GLY A 259 -10.41 -9.86 -6.38
N ASP A 260 -9.27 -10.25 -6.94
CA ASP A 260 -7.91 -10.21 -6.36
C ASP A 260 -6.95 -9.88 -7.51
N SER A 261 -5.76 -9.38 -7.21
CA SER A 261 -4.69 -9.13 -8.20
C SER A 261 -3.32 -9.45 -7.63
N ASP A 262 -2.38 -9.77 -8.51
CA ASP A 262 -0.98 -10.01 -8.15
C ASP A 262 -0.06 -9.72 -9.34
N THR A 263 1.17 -9.30 -9.07
CA THR A 263 2.15 -8.85 -10.06
C THR A 263 3.53 -9.43 -9.80
N ALA A 264 4.26 -9.81 -10.84
CA ALA A 264 5.67 -10.21 -10.76
C ALA A 264 6.49 -9.56 -11.89
N ILE A 265 7.78 -9.35 -11.64
CA ILE A 265 8.72 -8.80 -12.62
C ILE A 265 9.91 -9.75 -12.75
N ASP A 266 10.26 -10.16 -13.96
CA ASP A 266 11.41 -11.03 -14.18
C ASP A 266 12.74 -10.25 -14.21
N LYS A 267 13.85 -11.00 -14.26
CA LYS A 267 15.21 -10.43 -14.35
C LYS A 267 15.49 -9.60 -15.61
N ASN A 268 14.62 -9.67 -16.63
CA ASN A 268 14.73 -8.92 -17.87
C ASN A 268 13.91 -7.61 -17.80
N GLY A 269 13.06 -7.45 -16.79
CA GLY A 269 12.14 -6.33 -16.63
C GLY A 269 10.76 -6.59 -17.25
N ASP A 270 10.48 -7.81 -17.71
CA ASP A 270 9.16 -8.18 -18.21
C ASP A 270 8.20 -8.32 -17.01
N ILE A 271 7.04 -7.66 -17.11
CA ILE A 271 6.02 -7.60 -16.07
C ILE A 271 4.94 -8.63 -16.38
N TYR A 272 4.53 -9.40 -15.39
CA TYR A 272 3.44 -10.37 -15.45
C TYR A 272 2.38 -10.00 -14.43
N VAL A 273 1.11 -10.01 -14.85
CA VAL A 273 -0.01 -9.71 -13.97
C VAL A 273 -1.02 -10.84 -14.00
N ASN A 274 -1.75 -11.00 -12.90
CA ASN A 274 -2.99 -11.74 -12.88
C ASN A 274 -4.13 -10.92 -12.26
N ASP A 275 -5.37 -11.24 -12.64
CA ASP A 275 -6.56 -10.57 -12.13
C ASP A 275 -7.72 -11.57 -12.04
N LEU A 276 -8.23 -11.80 -10.84
CA LEU A 276 -9.30 -12.76 -10.57
C LEU A 276 -10.67 -12.16 -10.89
N ALA A 277 -11.39 -12.81 -11.79
CA ALA A 277 -12.75 -12.43 -12.16
C ALA A 277 -13.79 -13.15 -11.30
N ALA A 278 -14.29 -12.53 -10.24
CA ALA A 278 -15.49 -12.98 -9.51
C ALA A 278 -15.55 -14.50 -9.23
N LEU A 279 -14.42 -15.08 -8.83
CA LEU A 279 -14.23 -16.51 -8.58
C LEU A 279 -14.35 -17.45 -9.79
N ILE A 280 -14.43 -16.97 -11.03
CA ILE A 280 -14.77 -17.83 -12.20
C ILE A 280 -13.66 -17.94 -13.26
N ASN A 281 -12.71 -17.01 -13.32
CA ASN A 281 -11.54 -17.10 -14.21
C ASN A 281 -10.37 -16.24 -13.71
N ILE A 282 -9.15 -16.59 -14.10
CA ILE A 282 -7.95 -15.77 -13.93
C ILE A 282 -7.56 -15.15 -15.28
N THR A 283 -7.62 -13.82 -15.35
CA THR A 283 -7.00 -13.06 -16.43
C THR A 283 -5.50 -12.98 -16.18
N VAL A 284 -4.70 -13.16 -17.21
CA VAL A 284 -3.24 -13.01 -17.12
C VAL A 284 -2.76 -12.09 -18.23
N GLY A 285 -1.75 -11.28 -17.93
CA GLY A 285 -1.19 -10.33 -18.87
C GLY A 285 0.32 -10.19 -18.73
N ASP A 286 0.94 -9.65 -19.77
CA ASP A 286 2.36 -9.32 -19.80
C ASP A 286 2.66 -7.99 -20.49
N SER A 287 3.66 -7.27 -19.98
CA SER A 287 4.19 -6.01 -20.52
C SER A 287 5.71 -6.03 -20.54
N GLN A 288 6.30 -5.48 -21.61
CA GLN A 288 7.76 -5.38 -21.81
C GLN A 288 8.23 -3.92 -21.86
N ASP A 289 7.36 -2.98 -21.49
CA ASP A 289 7.54 -1.54 -21.66
C ASP A 289 6.90 -0.74 -20.52
N ASP A 290 7.02 -1.25 -19.28
CA ASP A 290 6.56 -0.59 -18.05
C ASP A 290 5.09 -0.16 -18.08
N PHE A 291 4.21 -1.07 -18.51
CA PHE A 291 2.76 -0.86 -18.71
C PHE A 291 2.38 0.15 -19.80
N GLN A 292 3.30 0.59 -20.67
CA GLN A 292 2.90 1.38 -21.85
C GLN A 292 1.97 0.56 -22.75
N THR A 293 2.34 -0.70 -23.01
CA THR A 293 1.48 -1.68 -23.67
C THR A 293 1.34 -2.94 -22.81
N MET A 294 0.19 -3.59 -22.94
CA MET A 294 -0.14 -4.82 -22.22
C MET A 294 -0.79 -5.80 -23.20
N THR A 295 -0.37 -7.06 -23.18
CA THR A 295 -1.06 -8.16 -23.87
C THR A 295 -1.67 -9.11 -22.86
N CYS A 296 -2.90 -9.57 -23.09
CA CYS A 296 -3.60 -10.41 -22.13
C CYS A 296 -4.27 -11.64 -22.74
N THR A 297 -4.50 -12.64 -21.89
CA THR A 297 -5.22 -13.88 -22.19
C THR A 297 -5.87 -14.44 -20.92
N LYS A 298 -6.44 -15.65 -21.00
CA LYS A 298 -6.97 -16.39 -19.84
C LYS A 298 -6.03 -17.54 -19.49
N ALA A 299 -5.65 -17.63 -18.22
CA ALA A 299 -5.23 -18.89 -17.62
C ALA A 299 -6.48 -19.70 -17.19
N GLY A 300 -6.39 -21.03 -17.13
CA GLY A 300 -7.48 -21.85 -16.59
C GLY A 300 -8.54 -22.35 -17.58
N GLY A 301 -8.85 -21.62 -18.65
CA GLY A 301 -9.95 -21.95 -19.57
C GLY A 301 -11.34 -22.03 -18.89
N THR A 302 -12.44 -21.92 -19.63
CA THR A 302 -13.78 -22.16 -19.07
C THR A 302 -14.04 -23.67 -18.95
N ASN A 303 -13.30 -24.37 -18.10
CA ASN A 303 -13.64 -25.76 -17.80
C ASN A 303 -14.92 -25.73 -16.93
N PRO A 304 -16.07 -26.21 -17.44
CA PRO A 304 -17.32 -26.21 -16.67
C PRO A 304 -17.28 -27.11 -15.43
N LEU A 305 -16.20 -27.87 -15.21
CA LEU A 305 -15.94 -28.66 -14.01
C LEU A 305 -15.18 -27.88 -12.91
N GLN A 306 -14.55 -26.74 -13.22
CA GLN A 306 -13.74 -25.92 -12.29
C GLN A 306 -14.31 -24.49 -12.17
N PRO A 307 -15.50 -24.34 -11.55
CA PRO A 307 -16.27 -23.09 -11.49
C PRO A 307 -15.80 -22.07 -10.45
N ILE A 308 -14.97 -22.47 -9.46
CA ILE A 308 -14.51 -21.60 -8.39
C ILE A 308 -12.98 -21.54 -8.47
N GLN A 309 -12.45 -20.35 -8.60
CA GLN A 309 -11.03 -20.01 -8.59
C GLN A 309 -10.81 -18.92 -7.56
N ASP A 310 -9.75 -19.01 -6.77
CA ASP A 310 -9.48 -18.11 -5.66
C ASP A 310 -7.98 -18.17 -5.34
N ARG A 311 -7.42 -17.14 -4.71
CA ARG A 311 -6.00 -17.12 -4.27
C ARG A 311 -5.04 -17.39 -5.40
N GLN A 312 -5.19 -16.61 -6.45
CA GLN A 312 -4.30 -16.64 -7.58
C GLN A 312 -3.02 -15.87 -7.26
N TRP A 313 -1.90 -16.37 -7.77
CA TRP A 313 -0.59 -15.78 -7.59
C TRP A 313 0.19 -15.85 -8.89
N VAL A 314 1.11 -14.92 -9.08
CA VAL A 314 2.07 -14.90 -10.17
C VAL A 314 3.48 -14.80 -9.59
N VAL A 315 4.41 -15.57 -10.13
CA VAL A 315 5.82 -15.47 -9.73
C VAL A 315 6.71 -15.62 -10.96
N ALA A 316 7.68 -14.71 -11.07
CA ALA A 316 8.67 -14.75 -12.13
C ALA A 316 9.77 -15.79 -11.83
N SER A 317 10.25 -16.44 -12.87
CA SER A 317 11.30 -17.45 -12.82
C SER A 317 12.68 -16.78 -12.93
N PRO A 318 13.67 -17.20 -12.11
CA PRO A 318 15.05 -16.73 -12.28
C PRO A 318 15.66 -17.21 -13.61
N LEU A 319 15.03 -18.18 -14.28
CA LEU A 319 15.44 -18.72 -15.57
C LEU A 319 14.82 -18.01 -16.77
N ALA A 320 13.97 -17.00 -16.58
CA ALA A 320 13.28 -16.30 -17.65
C ALA A 320 14.22 -15.89 -18.79
N ASP A 321 13.80 -16.16 -20.02
CA ASP A 321 14.51 -15.81 -21.25
C ASP A 321 13.58 -15.27 -22.36
N GLY A 322 12.34 -14.95 -22.00
CA GLY A 322 11.34 -14.30 -22.83
C GLY A 322 10.79 -15.26 -23.89
N ALA A 323 11.22 -15.11 -25.14
CA ALA A 323 10.77 -16.00 -26.22
C ALA A 323 11.56 -17.33 -26.30
N GLY A 324 12.25 -17.71 -25.22
CA GLY A 324 13.08 -18.92 -25.14
C GLY A 324 12.33 -20.13 -24.59
N PRO A 325 13.03 -21.28 -24.42
CA PRO A 325 12.41 -22.52 -23.96
C PRO A 325 12.24 -22.63 -22.44
N ASN A 326 12.75 -21.67 -21.67
CA ASN A 326 12.60 -21.70 -20.22
C ASN A 326 11.21 -21.19 -19.82
N VAL A 327 10.80 -21.54 -18.60
CA VAL A 327 9.63 -20.89 -18.01
C VAL A 327 10.07 -19.52 -17.53
N ASP A 328 9.32 -18.49 -17.92
CA ASP A 328 9.52 -17.10 -17.47
C ASP A 328 8.66 -16.76 -16.25
N ALA A 329 7.43 -17.28 -16.19
CA ALA A 329 6.54 -17.05 -15.07
C ALA A 329 5.63 -18.25 -14.80
N TYR A 330 5.24 -18.41 -13.54
CA TYR A 330 4.23 -19.36 -13.08
C TYR A 330 3.00 -18.61 -12.59
N ILE A 331 1.83 -19.21 -12.82
CA ILE A 331 0.56 -18.78 -12.25
C ILE A 331 0.04 -19.94 -11.40
N THR A 332 -0.28 -19.67 -10.14
CA THR A 332 -0.92 -20.65 -9.26
C THR A 332 -2.28 -20.13 -8.81
N PHE A 333 -3.24 -21.02 -8.55
CA PHE A 333 -4.49 -20.65 -7.92
C PHE A 333 -5.14 -21.85 -7.24
N ARG A 334 -5.98 -21.58 -6.23
CA ARG A 334 -6.86 -22.57 -5.63
C ARG A 334 -8.11 -22.72 -6.51
N SER A 335 -8.49 -23.95 -6.84
CA SER A 335 -9.72 -24.23 -7.59
C SER A 335 -10.66 -25.17 -6.83
N GLY A 336 -11.96 -24.87 -6.85
CA GLY A 336 -13.05 -25.71 -6.36
C GLY A 336 -13.92 -26.28 -7.49
N LEU A 337 -14.36 -27.53 -7.38
CA LEU A 337 -15.22 -28.22 -8.37
C LEU A 337 -16.73 -28.01 -8.10
N THR A 338 -17.57 -27.60 -9.06
CA THR A 338 -19.05 -27.81 -8.93
C THR A 338 -19.43 -29.06 -9.70
N GLY A 339 -19.85 -30.09 -8.99
CA GLY A 339 -20.48 -31.28 -9.52
C GLY A 339 -21.50 -31.84 -8.55
N PRO A 340 -22.36 -32.80 -8.98
CA PRO A 340 -23.29 -33.51 -8.09
C PRO A 340 -22.59 -34.50 -7.13
N GLU A 341 -21.26 -34.49 -7.11
CA GLU A 341 -20.38 -35.16 -6.17
C GLU A 341 -19.59 -34.03 -5.48
N PRO A 342 -19.25 -34.17 -4.19
CA PRO A 342 -18.77 -33.07 -3.36
C PRO A 342 -17.55 -32.33 -3.91
N ALA A 343 -17.63 -31.00 -3.83
CA ALA A 343 -16.63 -30.05 -4.29
C ALA A 343 -15.36 -30.13 -3.43
N GLY A 344 -14.25 -30.58 -4.00
CA GLY A 344 -12.95 -30.37 -3.37
C GLY A 344 -12.17 -29.24 -3.96
N THR A 345 -11.17 -28.82 -3.18
CA THR A 345 -10.23 -27.77 -3.51
C THR A 345 -8.88 -28.37 -3.89
N SER A 346 -8.30 -27.89 -5.00
CA SER A 346 -6.97 -28.26 -5.48
C SER A 346 -6.13 -27.02 -5.77
N ILE A 347 -4.82 -27.20 -5.88
CA ILE A 347 -3.92 -26.18 -6.41
C ILE A 347 -3.80 -26.43 -7.91
N GLN A 348 -3.86 -25.37 -8.71
CA GLN A 348 -3.61 -25.41 -10.14
C GLN A 348 -2.33 -24.64 -10.43
N VAL A 349 -1.52 -25.16 -11.35
CA VAL A 349 -0.26 -24.53 -11.78
C VAL A 349 -0.26 -24.38 -13.28
N TYR A 350 -0.03 -23.16 -13.74
CA TYR A 350 0.20 -22.79 -15.12
C TYR A 350 1.58 -22.16 -15.27
N TYR A 351 2.20 -22.29 -16.44
CA TYR A 351 3.52 -21.74 -16.71
C TYR A 351 3.60 -21.18 -18.14
N THR A 352 4.46 -20.18 -18.38
CA THR A 352 4.70 -19.64 -19.72
C THR A 352 5.47 -20.63 -20.59
N THR A 353 5.10 -20.73 -21.88
CA THR A 353 5.78 -21.63 -22.83
C THR A 353 6.88 -20.94 -23.66
N GLY A 354 7.04 -19.62 -23.50
CA GLY A 354 7.84 -18.76 -24.39
C GLY A 354 7.20 -18.52 -25.77
N GLU A 355 6.07 -19.16 -26.09
CA GLU A 355 5.31 -18.90 -27.32
C GLU A 355 4.31 -17.75 -27.12
N ARG A 356 4.11 -16.95 -28.18
CA ARG A 356 3.08 -15.91 -28.23
C ARG A 356 1.98 -16.28 -29.23
N ASP A 357 0.72 -16.02 -28.88
CA ASP A 357 -0.41 -16.24 -29.78
C ASP A 357 -0.28 -15.35 -31.03
N PRO A 358 -0.26 -15.90 -32.26
CA PRO A 358 -0.06 -15.08 -33.47
C PRO A 358 -1.18 -14.08 -33.79
N ALA A 359 -2.36 -14.22 -33.18
CA ALA A 359 -3.52 -13.36 -33.38
C ALA A 359 -3.59 -12.23 -32.36
N THR A 360 -3.28 -12.50 -31.08
CA THR A 360 -3.37 -11.50 -29.99
C THR A 360 -2.02 -10.96 -29.54
N GLY A 361 -0.92 -11.69 -29.78
CA GLY A 361 0.41 -11.35 -29.29
C GLY A 361 0.66 -11.73 -27.83
N ALA A 362 -0.36 -12.19 -27.10
CA ALA A 362 -0.27 -12.56 -25.69
C ALA A 362 0.61 -13.81 -25.48
N LEU A 363 1.30 -13.85 -24.35
CA LEU A 363 2.02 -15.06 -23.92
C LEU A 363 1.06 -16.24 -23.74
N VAL A 364 1.53 -17.41 -24.17
CA VAL A 364 0.79 -18.68 -24.02
C VAL A 364 1.15 -19.31 -22.68
N TYR A 365 0.12 -19.63 -21.90
CA TYR A 365 0.23 -20.36 -20.65
C TYR A 365 -0.27 -21.80 -20.84
N GLU A 366 0.52 -22.76 -20.38
CA GLU A 366 0.16 -24.17 -20.33
C GLU A 366 -0.10 -24.62 -18.90
N SER A 367 -1.07 -25.53 -18.74
CA SER A 367 -1.29 -26.19 -17.45
C SER A 367 -0.19 -27.23 -17.21
N ALA A 368 0.36 -27.27 -16.00
CA ALA A 368 1.20 -28.37 -15.55
C ALA A 368 0.40 -29.69 -15.41
N ASP A 369 -0.93 -29.60 -15.30
CA ASP A 369 -1.82 -30.75 -15.30
C ASP A 369 -2.10 -31.18 -16.74
N ASP A 370 -1.45 -32.25 -17.19
CA ASP A 370 -1.29 -32.69 -18.58
C ASP A 370 -2.57 -33.25 -19.25
N GLY A 371 -3.76 -32.70 -18.93
CA GLY A 371 -5.07 -33.17 -19.39
C GLY A 371 -5.41 -34.61 -18.99
N ILE A 372 -4.53 -35.27 -18.25
CA ILE A 372 -4.73 -36.52 -17.56
C ILE A 372 -4.96 -36.14 -16.11
N VAL A 373 -6.24 -36.17 -15.73
CA VAL A 373 -6.68 -36.33 -14.35
C VAL A 373 -5.99 -37.59 -13.84
N ASP A 374 -4.77 -37.47 -13.29
CA ASP A 374 -4.16 -38.55 -12.53
C ASP A 374 -4.93 -38.60 -11.20
N PRO A 375 -5.75 -39.64 -10.98
CA PRO A 375 -6.57 -39.74 -9.78
C PRO A 375 -5.75 -39.85 -8.49
N ASP A 376 -4.43 -39.98 -8.57
CA ASP A 376 -3.53 -40.14 -7.42
C ASP A 376 -2.59 -38.93 -7.18
N PHE A 377 -2.41 -37.99 -8.12
CA PHE A 377 -1.30 -37.01 -8.05
C PHE A 377 -1.68 -35.61 -7.53
N PHE A 378 -2.90 -35.16 -7.81
CA PHE A 378 -3.66 -34.24 -6.95
C PHE A 378 -4.99 -34.92 -6.65
N GLY A 379 -4.86 -36.10 -6.04
CA GLY A 379 -5.83 -37.16 -6.16
C GLY A 379 -7.26 -36.75 -5.81
N TYR A 380 -8.20 -37.55 -6.28
CA TYR A 380 -9.64 -37.44 -6.00
C TYR A 380 -10.02 -37.47 -4.51
N ASP A 381 -9.06 -37.35 -3.59
CA ASP A 381 -9.25 -36.89 -2.22
C ASP A 381 -9.34 -35.35 -2.21
N ASN A 382 -10.42 -34.91 -2.84
CA ASN A 382 -11.00 -33.59 -3.00
C ASN A 382 -11.36 -32.93 -1.64
N THR A 383 -10.53 -33.08 -0.61
CA THR A 383 -10.84 -32.62 0.76
C THR A 383 -9.63 -32.06 1.53
N LYS A 384 -8.48 -31.78 0.88
CA LYS A 384 -7.17 -31.60 1.57
C LYS A 384 -6.44 -30.27 1.40
N VAL A 385 -7.08 -29.21 0.87
CA VAL A 385 -6.48 -27.87 0.81
C VAL A 385 -7.44 -26.89 1.48
N SER A 386 -7.10 -26.44 2.68
CA SER A 386 -7.88 -25.41 3.37
C SER A 386 -7.70 -24.07 2.65
N GLN A 387 -6.46 -23.56 2.61
CA GLN A 387 -6.06 -22.35 1.89
C GLN A 387 -4.64 -22.46 1.32
N THR A 388 -4.33 -21.60 0.35
CA THR A 388 -3.01 -21.40 -0.27
C THR A 388 -2.44 -20.03 0.07
N GLY A 389 -1.12 -19.94 0.15
CA GLY A 389 -0.36 -18.70 0.26
C GLY A 389 0.39 -18.34 -1.02
N ASN A 390 1.39 -17.48 -0.94
CA ASN A 390 2.22 -17.12 -2.09
C ASN A 390 3.17 -18.27 -2.53
N PRO A 391 3.48 -18.39 -3.83
CA PRO A 391 4.53 -19.26 -4.35
C PRO A 391 5.92 -18.57 -4.37
N VAL A 392 6.98 -19.37 -4.51
CA VAL A 392 8.35 -18.91 -4.79
C VAL A 392 9.04 -19.83 -5.81
N VAL A 393 10.08 -19.35 -6.47
CA VAL A 393 10.84 -20.15 -7.46
C VAL A 393 12.31 -20.23 -7.05
N ALA A 394 12.85 -21.46 -6.96
CA ALA A 394 14.25 -21.71 -6.65
C ALA A 394 15.18 -21.38 -7.83
N SER A 395 16.48 -21.28 -7.57
CA SER A 395 17.48 -20.88 -8.57
C SER A 395 17.56 -21.79 -9.80
N ASP A 396 17.08 -23.04 -9.69
CA ASP A 396 16.99 -24.02 -10.78
C ASP A 396 15.64 -24.01 -11.53
N GLY A 397 14.74 -23.07 -11.20
CA GLY A 397 13.42 -22.93 -11.80
C GLY A 397 12.31 -23.72 -11.10
N THR A 398 12.63 -24.47 -10.05
CA THR A 398 11.63 -25.24 -9.29
C THR A 398 10.63 -24.33 -8.59
N LEU A 399 9.33 -24.58 -8.81
CA LEU A 399 8.25 -23.83 -8.16
C LEU A 399 7.88 -24.48 -6.82
N TRP A 400 7.75 -23.66 -5.78
CA TRP A 400 7.28 -24.04 -4.45
C TRP A 400 6.03 -23.24 -4.09
N GLN A 401 4.98 -23.92 -3.62
CA GLN A 401 3.69 -23.32 -3.29
C GLN A 401 3.34 -23.65 -1.83
N SER A 402 3.12 -22.61 -1.01
CA SER A 402 2.64 -22.78 0.36
C SER A 402 1.15 -23.08 0.42
N TYR A 403 0.75 -23.98 1.32
CA TYR A 403 -0.65 -24.23 1.64
C TYR A 403 -0.78 -24.91 3.00
N TYR A 404 -1.99 -25.05 3.53
CA TYR A 404 -2.24 -25.85 4.72
C TYR A 404 -3.52 -26.68 4.60
N PHE A 405 -3.64 -27.64 5.51
CA PHE A 405 -4.85 -28.42 5.71
C PHE A 405 -5.12 -28.62 7.20
N GLY A 406 -6.15 -27.95 7.71
CA GLY A 406 -6.38 -27.83 9.15
C GLY A 406 -5.09 -27.46 9.88
N THR A 407 -4.70 -28.27 10.85
CA THR A 407 -3.52 -27.99 11.68
C THR A 407 -2.15 -28.30 11.05
N THR A 408 -2.11 -28.67 9.76
CA THR A 408 -0.88 -29.09 9.08
C THR A 408 -0.45 -28.11 8.01
N ALA A 409 0.72 -27.48 8.20
CA ALA A 409 1.40 -26.62 7.23
C ALA A 409 2.18 -27.47 6.21
N LYS A 410 2.10 -27.11 4.92
CA LYS A 410 2.67 -27.90 3.81
C LYS A 410 3.21 -27.01 2.69
N VAL A 411 4.12 -27.59 1.90
CA VAL A 411 4.55 -27.03 0.61
C VAL A 411 4.34 -28.04 -0.50
N ALA A 412 3.84 -27.58 -1.64
CA ALA A 412 3.84 -28.32 -2.90
C ALA A 412 5.04 -27.86 -3.73
N HIS A 413 5.69 -28.82 -4.37
CA HIS A 413 6.89 -28.67 -5.18
C HIS A 413 6.55 -29.07 -6.62
N PHE A 414 7.01 -28.30 -7.61
CA PHE A 414 6.87 -28.63 -9.04
C PHE A 414 8.20 -28.51 -9.77
N ASP A 415 8.64 -29.63 -10.35
CA ASP A 415 9.84 -29.70 -11.18
C ASP A 415 9.49 -29.30 -12.64
N PRO A 416 10.03 -28.19 -13.17
CA PRO A 416 9.69 -27.73 -14.52
C PRO A 416 10.28 -28.58 -15.64
N ILE A 417 11.25 -29.44 -15.35
CA ILE A 417 11.90 -30.33 -16.33
C ILE A 417 11.13 -31.63 -16.44
N THR A 418 10.84 -32.30 -15.31
CA THR A 418 10.14 -33.58 -15.31
C THR A 418 8.63 -33.43 -15.37
N ARG A 419 8.11 -32.25 -14.97
CA ARG A 419 6.69 -31.94 -14.78
C ARG A 419 6.05 -32.77 -13.65
N ASP A 420 6.87 -33.17 -12.68
CA ASP A 420 6.42 -33.91 -11.50
C ASP A 420 6.13 -32.96 -10.33
N PHE A 421 5.24 -33.40 -9.45
CA PHE A 421 4.89 -32.74 -8.20
C PHE A 421 5.30 -33.59 -6.98
N ASP A 422 5.76 -32.92 -5.93
CA ASP A 422 5.95 -33.51 -4.61
C ASP A 422 5.26 -32.67 -3.53
N ILE A 423 4.96 -33.29 -2.39
CA ILE A 423 4.36 -32.60 -1.24
C ILE A 423 5.21 -32.89 -0.01
N PHE A 424 5.57 -31.83 0.71
CA PHE A 424 6.33 -31.91 1.95
C PHE A 424 5.53 -31.31 3.10
N GLU A 425 5.55 -32.00 4.24
CA GLU A 425 4.99 -31.47 5.49
C GLU A 425 6.01 -30.55 6.14
N VAL A 426 5.57 -29.34 6.48
CA VAL A 426 6.37 -28.35 7.21
C VAL A 426 6.27 -28.59 8.70
N ALA A 427 5.03 -28.63 9.22
CA ALA A 427 4.75 -28.88 10.62
C ALA A 427 3.28 -29.31 10.81
N THR A 428 3.04 -30.14 11.81
CA THR A 428 1.70 -30.41 12.36
C THR A 428 1.60 -29.76 13.74
N ARG A 429 0.57 -28.94 13.96
CA ARG A 429 0.36 -28.15 15.18
C ARG A 429 -0.90 -28.58 15.94
N PRO A 430 -1.08 -28.17 17.21
CA PRO A 430 -2.33 -28.39 17.95
C PRO A 430 -3.51 -27.53 17.47
N ALA A 431 -3.19 -26.43 16.79
CA ALA A 431 -4.13 -25.42 16.32
C ALA A 431 -4.14 -25.31 14.79
N ASP A 432 -5.22 -24.73 14.25
CA ASP A 432 -5.31 -24.45 12.82
C ASP A 432 -4.17 -23.53 12.38
N VAL A 433 -3.72 -23.70 11.13
CA VAL A 433 -2.72 -22.83 10.50
C VAL A 433 -3.40 -21.58 9.89
N GLY A 434 -4.70 -21.39 10.16
CA GLY A 434 -5.56 -20.36 9.60
C GLY A 434 -5.74 -19.13 10.50
N ASN A 435 -5.32 -17.99 9.95
CA ASN A 435 -5.67 -16.60 10.31
C ASN A 435 -5.22 -15.72 9.14
N VAL A 436 -5.95 -15.88 8.03
CA VAL A 436 -5.60 -15.49 6.64
C VAL A 436 -4.75 -16.57 5.96
N PHE A 437 -3.54 -16.33 5.46
CA PHE A 437 -2.81 -17.29 4.59
C PHE A 437 -1.42 -17.61 5.15
N PRO A 438 -0.88 -18.80 4.90
CA PRO A 438 0.55 -19.03 5.11
C PRO A 438 1.36 -18.22 4.09
N THR A 439 2.64 -18.02 4.35
CA THR A 439 3.55 -17.33 3.43
C THR A 439 4.87 -18.07 3.34
N LEU A 440 5.53 -17.96 2.19
CA LEU A 440 6.77 -18.67 1.86
C LEU A 440 7.78 -17.69 1.25
N ALA A 441 9.04 -17.79 1.66
CA ALA A 441 10.16 -17.14 0.99
C ALA A 441 11.32 -18.11 0.77
N ILE A 442 12.14 -17.79 -0.22
CA ILE A 442 13.38 -18.50 -0.55
C ILE A 442 14.54 -17.52 -0.56
N ASP A 443 15.64 -17.83 0.15
CA ASP A 443 16.83 -17.00 0.11
C ASP A 443 17.74 -17.35 -1.09
N SER A 444 18.76 -16.51 -1.32
CA SER A 444 19.72 -16.67 -2.42
C SER A 444 20.50 -18.00 -2.44
N ASP A 445 20.43 -18.79 -1.37
CA ASP A 445 21.08 -20.09 -1.20
C ASP A 445 20.06 -21.25 -1.30
N ASP A 446 18.85 -20.97 -1.80
CA ASP A 446 17.70 -21.89 -1.91
C ASP A 446 17.22 -22.47 -0.55
N ASN A 447 17.47 -21.77 0.57
CA ASN A 447 16.83 -22.16 1.84
C ASN A 447 15.38 -21.63 1.86
N LEU A 448 14.44 -22.50 2.23
CA LEU A 448 13.02 -22.19 2.29
C LEU A 448 12.62 -21.79 3.71
N TYR A 449 11.73 -20.80 3.81
CA TYR A 449 11.17 -20.34 5.07
C TYR A 449 9.66 -20.24 4.94
N TYR A 450 8.94 -20.84 5.88
CA TYR A 450 7.49 -20.90 5.89
C TYR A 450 6.99 -20.24 7.17
N ALA A 451 6.11 -19.24 7.04
CA ALA A 451 5.51 -18.55 8.16
C ALA A 451 3.98 -18.60 8.11
N TRP A 452 3.35 -18.60 9.28
CA TRP A 452 1.89 -18.58 9.44
C TRP A 452 1.51 -17.96 10.78
N ILE A 453 0.22 -17.72 10.95
CA ILE A 453 -0.34 -17.27 12.23
C ILE A 453 -1.13 -18.41 12.82
N GLU A 454 -0.72 -18.86 14.01
CA GLU A 454 -1.32 -20.00 14.67
C GLU A 454 -2.72 -19.66 15.21
N GLY A 455 -3.72 -20.49 14.89
CA GLY A 455 -5.08 -20.36 15.38
C GLY A 455 -5.13 -20.33 16.91
N GLY A 456 -6.00 -19.49 17.48
CA GLY A 456 -6.20 -19.37 18.92
C GLY A 456 -5.12 -18.57 19.68
N SER A 457 -3.83 -18.82 19.43
CA SER A 457 -2.74 -18.01 20.02
C SER A 457 -2.44 -16.73 19.24
N PHE A 458 -2.70 -16.72 17.93
CA PHE A 458 -2.37 -15.64 17.00
C PHE A 458 -0.87 -15.31 16.95
N ASP A 459 -0.04 -16.27 17.38
CA ASP A 459 1.41 -16.16 17.28
C ASP A 459 1.85 -16.30 15.83
N VAL A 460 2.78 -15.43 15.42
CA VAL A 460 3.46 -15.53 14.13
C VAL A 460 4.56 -16.57 14.29
N LEU A 461 4.43 -17.70 13.61
CA LEU A 461 5.37 -18.82 13.66
C LEU A 461 6.17 -18.91 12.37
N LEU A 462 7.41 -19.39 12.48
CA LEU A 462 8.29 -19.63 11.34
C LEU A 462 9.03 -20.98 11.47
N ALA A 463 9.06 -21.73 10.37
CA ALA A 463 9.89 -22.91 10.17
C ALA A 463 10.80 -22.70 8.95
N ALA A 464 11.97 -23.33 8.96
CA ALA A 464 12.97 -23.23 7.89
C ALA A 464 13.44 -24.61 7.42
N SER A 465 13.74 -24.74 6.13
CA SER A 465 14.41 -25.88 5.50
C SER A 465 15.68 -25.41 4.78
N THR A 466 16.74 -26.20 4.88
CA THR A 466 18.04 -25.94 4.23
C THR A 466 18.47 -27.09 3.32
N ASP A 467 17.52 -27.94 2.94
CA ASP A 467 17.70 -29.16 2.18
C ASP A 467 16.57 -29.36 1.15
N ASN A 468 16.16 -28.27 0.50
CA ASN A 468 15.11 -28.25 -0.53
C ASN A 468 13.79 -28.85 -0.06
N GLY A 469 13.32 -28.45 1.13
CA GLY A 469 12.02 -28.85 1.66
C GLY A 469 11.94 -30.29 2.19
N GLU A 470 13.02 -31.09 2.08
CA GLU A 470 13.04 -32.49 2.56
C GLU A 470 12.82 -32.57 4.08
N THR A 471 13.45 -31.66 4.85
CA THR A 471 13.22 -31.54 6.29
C THR A 471 13.05 -30.10 6.74
N TRP A 472 12.22 -29.92 7.77
CA TRP A 472 11.90 -28.63 8.35
C TRP A 472 12.32 -28.58 9.83
N SER A 473 12.76 -27.40 10.25
CA SER A 473 13.07 -27.13 11.64
C SER A 473 11.80 -26.98 12.49
N GLU A 474 11.94 -27.21 13.80
CA GLU A 474 10.86 -26.92 14.75
C GLU A 474 10.45 -25.45 14.67
N PRO A 475 9.12 -25.15 14.66
CA PRO A 475 8.63 -23.79 14.55
C PRO A 475 9.04 -22.92 15.73
N VAL A 476 9.32 -21.64 15.45
CA VAL A 476 9.65 -20.63 16.48
C VAL A 476 8.67 -19.46 16.40
N ARG A 477 8.38 -18.83 17.54
CA ARG A 477 7.56 -17.61 17.60
C ARG A 477 8.39 -16.38 17.27
N ILE A 478 7.89 -15.52 16.37
CA ILE A 478 8.60 -14.33 15.86
C ILE A 478 7.88 -13.00 16.08
N ASN A 479 6.69 -12.97 16.68
CA ASN A 479 6.06 -11.74 17.20
C ASN A 479 6.40 -11.53 18.68
N ALA A 480 6.66 -10.28 19.09
CA ALA A 480 6.92 -9.96 20.49
C ALA A 480 5.63 -10.04 21.35
N PRO A 481 5.74 -10.32 22.65
CA PRO A 481 4.62 -10.13 23.58
C PRO A 481 4.31 -8.64 23.78
N GLY A 482 3.12 -8.33 24.29
CA GLY A 482 2.60 -6.96 24.44
C GLY A 482 1.83 -6.49 23.21
N ASP A 483 2.36 -5.50 22.48
CA ASP A 483 1.61 -4.76 21.45
C ASP A 483 1.40 -5.52 20.12
N SER A 484 1.85 -6.78 20.06
CA SER A 484 1.71 -7.66 18.87
C SER A 484 1.29 -9.09 19.22
N GLU A 485 0.48 -9.26 20.26
CA GLU A 485 -0.03 -10.57 20.70
C GLU A 485 -1.13 -11.10 19.80
N LEU A 486 -1.97 -10.23 19.23
CA LEU A 486 -2.99 -10.58 18.26
C LEU A 486 -2.51 -10.18 16.87
N ALA A 487 -2.01 -11.13 16.07
CA ALA A 487 -1.54 -10.90 14.72
C ALA A 487 -2.49 -11.47 13.64
N VAL A 488 -2.50 -10.85 12.46
CA VAL A 488 -3.14 -11.33 11.22
C VAL A 488 -2.29 -10.98 9.98
N ASN A 489 -2.56 -11.63 8.84
CA ASN A 489 -2.01 -11.30 7.52
C ASN A 489 -0.47 -11.32 7.44
N PRO A 490 0.19 -12.49 7.63
CA PRO A 490 1.64 -12.55 7.49
C PRO A 490 2.03 -12.52 6.00
N TYR A 491 3.09 -11.78 5.68
CA TYR A 491 3.76 -11.85 4.37
C TYR A 491 5.27 -11.86 4.59
N MET A 492 6.04 -12.54 3.73
CA MET A 492 7.48 -12.66 3.95
C MET A 492 8.33 -12.58 2.70
N VAL A 493 9.54 -12.06 2.88
CA VAL A 493 10.61 -12.05 1.87
C VAL A 493 11.91 -12.55 2.45
N ALA A 494 12.78 -13.06 1.57
CA ALA A 494 14.13 -13.48 1.92
C ALA A 494 15.13 -12.93 0.90
N GLY A 495 16.25 -12.43 1.40
CA GLY A 495 17.34 -11.88 0.60
C GLY A 495 18.50 -12.85 0.52
N ASP A 496 19.70 -12.39 0.91
CA ASP A 496 20.86 -13.27 1.00
C ASP A 496 20.66 -14.34 2.10
N LYS A 497 21.38 -15.46 2.00
CA LYS A 497 21.37 -16.58 2.97
C LYS A 497 21.05 -16.19 4.41
N GLY A 498 19.89 -16.63 4.92
CA GLY A 498 19.44 -16.41 6.30
C GLY A 498 18.81 -15.07 6.60
N ARG A 499 18.75 -14.15 5.64
CA ARG A 499 18.11 -12.84 5.81
C ARG A 499 16.65 -12.96 5.42
N VAL A 500 15.77 -12.88 6.41
CA VAL A 500 14.33 -13.08 6.26
C VAL A 500 13.62 -11.94 6.97
N ALA A 501 12.56 -11.43 6.38
CA ALA A 501 11.69 -10.43 6.98
C ALA A 501 10.23 -10.88 6.86
N VAL A 502 9.49 -10.83 7.97
CA VAL A 502 8.08 -11.21 8.04
C VAL A 502 7.26 -10.01 8.49
N LEU A 503 6.39 -9.53 7.61
CA LEU A 503 5.43 -8.44 7.81
C LEU A 503 4.12 -9.00 8.36
N PHE A 504 3.45 -8.31 9.28
CA PHE A 504 2.13 -8.69 9.78
C PHE A 504 1.41 -7.52 10.45
N ASN A 505 0.08 -7.54 10.41
CA ASN A 505 -0.76 -6.63 11.20
C ASN A 505 -0.85 -7.18 12.62
N ALA A 506 -0.73 -6.33 13.65
CA ALA A 506 -0.99 -6.78 15.01
C ALA A 506 -1.51 -5.69 15.96
N THR A 507 -2.08 -6.14 17.06
CA THR A 507 -2.51 -5.33 18.21
C THR A 507 -2.25 -6.05 19.54
N GLU A 508 -2.50 -5.35 20.64
CA GLU A 508 -2.39 -5.89 22.00
C GLU A 508 -3.58 -6.79 22.41
N GLY A 509 -3.28 -7.86 23.14
CA GLY A 509 -4.26 -8.78 23.73
C GLY A 509 -4.42 -10.09 22.97
N GLU A 510 -5.16 -11.04 23.56
CA GLU A 510 -5.37 -12.41 23.04
C GLU A 510 -6.85 -12.65 22.68
N THR A 511 -7.59 -11.61 22.30
CA THR A 511 -8.95 -11.75 21.74
C THR A 511 -8.89 -12.29 20.32
N SER A 512 -10.02 -12.75 19.75
CA SER A 512 -10.07 -12.98 18.30
C SER A 512 -9.99 -11.66 17.52
N PRO A 513 -9.54 -11.68 16.24
CA PRO A 513 -9.59 -10.52 15.36
C PRO A 513 -11.02 -9.95 15.24
N ASP A 514 -12.04 -10.82 15.13
CA ASP A 514 -13.46 -10.44 15.10
C ASP A 514 -13.96 -9.82 16.42
N GLY A 515 -13.27 -10.07 17.54
CA GLY A 515 -13.63 -9.57 18.87
C GLY A 515 -12.77 -8.38 19.34
N ALA A 516 -11.94 -7.81 18.47
CA ALA A 516 -10.97 -6.77 18.81
C ALA A 516 -11.57 -5.34 18.83
N ASP A 517 -12.80 -5.17 19.31
CA ASP A 517 -13.49 -3.88 19.34
C ASP A 517 -12.71 -2.80 20.11
N GLY A 518 -12.56 -1.61 19.52
CA GLY A 518 -11.80 -0.50 20.09
C GLY A 518 -10.27 -0.68 20.10
N LYS A 519 -9.74 -1.76 19.50
CA LYS A 519 -8.29 -1.97 19.37
C LYS A 519 -7.71 -1.17 18.21
N ALA A 520 -6.42 -0.87 18.32
CA ALA A 520 -5.66 -0.14 17.32
C ALA A 520 -4.61 -1.07 16.69
N TRP A 521 -4.72 -1.30 15.39
CA TRP A 521 -3.86 -2.20 14.63
C TRP A 521 -2.71 -1.45 13.99
N ASN A 522 -1.51 -2.03 14.04
CA ASN A 522 -0.31 -1.47 13.44
C ASN A 522 0.38 -2.52 12.58
N LEU A 523 1.22 -2.07 11.66
CA LEU A 523 2.04 -2.93 10.82
C LEU A 523 3.37 -3.20 11.52
N TYR A 524 3.73 -4.46 11.68
CA TYR A 524 4.97 -4.90 12.30
C TYR A 524 5.81 -5.72 11.34
N LEU A 525 7.12 -5.67 11.54
CA LEU A 525 8.10 -6.43 10.77
C LEU A 525 9.04 -7.17 11.72
N SER A 526 9.19 -8.48 11.55
CA SER A 526 10.22 -9.28 12.24
C SER A 526 11.32 -9.69 11.26
N GLN A 527 12.54 -9.20 11.48
CA GLN A 527 13.70 -9.42 10.61
C GLN A 527 14.76 -10.29 11.28
N SER A 528 15.34 -11.23 10.53
CA SER A 528 16.49 -12.05 10.93
C SER A 528 17.63 -11.92 9.91
N THR A 529 18.86 -12.21 10.36
CA THR A 529 20.04 -12.40 9.48
C THR A 529 20.62 -13.81 9.57
N ASN A 530 20.00 -14.69 10.34
CA ASN A 530 20.44 -16.04 10.62
C ASN A 530 19.27 -17.04 10.70
N ALA A 531 18.18 -16.79 9.97
CA ALA A 531 16.97 -17.61 10.01
C ALA A 531 17.23 -19.10 9.69
N HIS A 532 18.20 -19.39 8.81
CA HIS A 532 18.61 -20.76 8.44
C HIS A 532 19.24 -21.57 9.58
N ARG A 533 19.58 -20.96 10.72
CA ARG A 533 20.27 -21.64 11.83
C ARG A 533 19.28 -22.15 12.86
N ASP A 534 19.69 -23.14 13.65
CA ASP A 534 18.91 -23.63 14.80
C ASP A 534 18.71 -22.56 15.87
N ASN A 535 19.70 -21.68 16.08
CA ASN A 535 19.64 -20.56 17.01
C ASN A 535 19.21 -19.25 16.32
N ARG A 536 18.24 -19.34 15.40
CA ARG A 536 17.69 -18.17 14.70
C ARG A 536 17.17 -17.13 15.67
N GLU A 537 17.44 -15.86 15.37
CA GLU A 537 17.01 -14.71 16.17
C GLU A 537 16.33 -13.70 15.26
N PHE A 538 15.28 -13.06 15.76
CA PHE A 538 14.51 -12.03 15.07
C PHE A 538 14.49 -10.73 15.88
N THR A 539 14.54 -9.59 15.18
CA THR A 539 14.27 -8.28 15.75
C THR A 539 12.97 -7.76 15.16
N GLN A 540 12.05 -7.32 16.02
CA GLN A 540 10.76 -6.77 15.59
C GLN A 540 10.79 -5.24 15.54
N PHE A 541 10.11 -4.67 14.55
CA PHE A 541 9.94 -3.24 14.33
C PHE A 541 8.47 -2.91 14.09
N LYS A 542 8.05 -1.71 14.49
CA LYS A 542 6.78 -1.13 14.06
C LYS A 542 7.05 -0.31 12.79
N VAL A 543 6.34 -0.60 11.71
CA VAL A 543 6.54 0.00 10.37
C VAL A 543 5.77 1.32 10.23
N THR A 544 4.54 1.37 10.73
CA THR A 544 3.68 2.57 10.68
C THR A 544 3.82 3.42 11.93
N ASP A 545 3.83 4.75 11.83
CA ASP A 545 3.87 5.62 13.01
C ASP A 545 2.52 5.71 13.72
N THR A 546 1.44 5.56 12.96
CA THR A 546 0.05 5.63 13.39
C THR A 546 -0.66 4.27 13.16
N PRO A 547 -1.72 3.96 13.93
CA PRO A 547 -2.53 2.78 13.67
C PRO A 547 -3.13 2.82 12.26
N LEU A 548 -3.07 1.73 11.52
CA LEU A 548 -3.64 1.62 10.16
C LEU A 548 -5.13 1.24 10.16
N HIS A 549 -5.63 0.72 11.29
CA HIS A 549 -7.02 0.30 11.44
C HIS A 549 -7.44 0.33 12.92
N PHE A 550 -8.74 0.50 13.14
CA PHE A 550 -9.37 0.45 14.47
C PHE A 550 -10.55 -0.50 14.47
N ASN A 551 -10.76 -1.18 15.61
CA ASN A 551 -11.79 -2.19 15.88
C ASN A 551 -11.45 -3.58 15.32
N SER A 552 -12.46 -4.42 15.14
CA SER A 552 -12.32 -5.83 14.75
C SER A 552 -11.89 -5.97 13.29
N ILE A 553 -11.20 -7.07 12.98
CA ILE A 553 -10.88 -7.48 11.60
C ILE A 553 -11.51 -8.84 11.38
N CYS A 554 -12.37 -8.97 10.38
CA CYS A 554 -12.95 -10.25 10.01
C CYS A 554 -12.11 -10.95 8.94
N THR A 555 -11.58 -12.14 9.27
CA THR A 555 -10.69 -12.92 8.40
C THR A 555 -11.43 -14.00 7.58
N GLY A 556 -12.76 -14.02 7.64
CA GLY A 556 -13.63 -15.02 6.98
C GLY A 556 -13.92 -14.77 5.49
N GLY A 557 -13.17 -13.88 4.83
CA GLY A 557 -13.38 -13.58 3.40
C GLY A 557 -14.76 -12.97 3.10
N LEU A 558 -15.37 -13.37 1.98
CA LEU A 558 -16.73 -12.94 1.60
C LEU A 558 -17.80 -13.33 2.65
N GLY A 559 -17.54 -14.34 3.49
CA GLY A 559 -18.42 -14.71 4.60
C GLY A 559 -18.65 -13.58 5.60
N CYS A 560 -17.66 -12.71 5.80
CA CYS A 560 -17.75 -11.53 6.67
C CYS A 560 -18.89 -10.58 6.26
N THR A 561 -19.12 -10.42 4.96
CA THR A 561 -20.20 -9.55 4.47
C THR A 561 -21.58 -10.11 4.81
N LEU A 562 -21.71 -11.44 4.86
CA LEU A 562 -22.96 -12.13 5.18
C LEU A 562 -23.22 -12.19 6.69
N SER A 563 -22.17 -12.34 7.49
CA SER A 563 -22.25 -12.37 8.96
C SER A 563 -22.28 -10.98 9.61
N GLY A 564 -21.96 -9.93 8.85
CA GLY A 564 -21.84 -8.57 9.34
C GLY A 564 -20.51 -8.26 10.04
N GLY A 565 -19.47 -9.07 9.79
CA GLY A 565 -18.12 -8.84 10.28
C GLY A 565 -17.43 -7.64 9.63
N ASP A 566 -16.46 -7.06 10.32
CA ASP A 566 -15.70 -5.90 9.83
C ASP A 566 -14.72 -6.30 8.72
N ARG A 567 -15.12 -6.03 7.47
CA ARG A 567 -14.32 -6.22 6.24
C ARG A 567 -13.84 -4.88 5.66
N SER A 568 -13.68 -3.86 6.51
CA SER A 568 -13.35 -2.51 6.05
C SER A 568 -11.87 -2.31 5.73
N LEU A 569 -11.01 -3.14 6.32
CA LEU A 569 -9.57 -3.08 6.06
C LEU A 569 -9.18 -3.80 4.77
N LEU A 570 -9.90 -4.88 4.39
CA LEU A 570 -9.58 -5.76 3.26
C LEU A 570 -8.17 -6.37 3.41
N GLU A 571 -8.11 -7.67 3.67
CA GLU A 571 -7.04 -8.27 4.49
C GLU A 571 -5.81 -8.68 3.67
N PHE A 572 -4.92 -7.75 3.32
CA PHE A 572 -3.61 -8.06 2.70
C PHE A 572 -2.58 -6.92 2.87
N ASN A 573 -1.30 -7.27 2.99
CA ASN A 573 -0.17 -6.33 2.91
C ASN A 573 1.05 -7.11 2.46
N GLU A 574 1.95 -6.47 1.72
CA GLU A 574 3.13 -7.13 1.19
C GLU A 574 4.41 -6.31 1.40
N VAL A 575 5.54 -6.98 1.23
CA VAL A 575 6.88 -6.40 1.27
C VAL A 575 7.71 -7.01 0.15
N ASP A 576 8.55 -6.22 -0.48
CA ASP A 576 9.56 -6.68 -1.44
C ASP A 576 10.93 -6.02 -1.17
N ILE A 577 11.99 -6.53 -1.80
CA ILE A 577 13.38 -6.14 -1.57
C ILE A 577 13.88 -5.32 -2.75
N ASP A 578 14.38 -4.11 -2.49
CA ASP A 578 15.08 -3.34 -3.51
C ASP A 578 16.46 -3.97 -3.82
N PRO A 579 16.71 -4.44 -5.07
CA PRO A 579 17.96 -5.09 -5.46
C PRO A 579 19.21 -4.20 -5.38
N LEU A 580 19.04 -2.88 -5.35
CA LEU A 580 20.14 -1.92 -5.37
C LEU A 580 20.96 -1.96 -4.07
N ASP A 581 20.26 -1.98 -2.93
CA ASP A 581 20.86 -1.89 -1.60
C ASP A 581 20.28 -2.86 -0.56
N GLY A 582 19.25 -3.65 -0.92
CA GLY A 582 18.58 -4.61 -0.06
C GLY A 582 17.65 -3.99 0.98
N SER A 583 17.26 -2.71 0.83
CA SER A 583 16.20 -2.14 1.66
C SER A 583 14.85 -2.72 1.30
N MET A 584 13.95 -2.82 2.28
CA MET A 584 12.59 -3.31 2.07
C MET A 584 11.63 -2.19 1.64
N VAL A 585 10.73 -2.49 0.70
CA VAL A 585 9.61 -1.64 0.27
C VAL A 585 8.31 -2.33 0.66
N PHE A 586 7.38 -1.60 1.25
CA PHE A 586 6.13 -2.12 1.82
C PHE A 586 4.94 -1.53 1.08
N ILE A 587 3.87 -2.31 0.94
CA ILE A 587 2.55 -1.85 0.52
C ILE A 587 1.50 -2.34 1.53
N PHE A 588 0.55 -1.49 1.89
CA PHE A 588 -0.46 -1.83 2.89
C PHE A 588 -1.75 -1.03 2.75
N ALA A 589 -2.84 -1.63 3.20
CA ALA A 589 -4.15 -0.99 3.32
C ALA A 589 -4.23 -0.17 4.61
N ASP A 590 -4.77 1.05 4.53
CA ASP A 590 -4.95 1.95 5.66
C ASP A 590 -6.33 2.63 5.66
N ASN A 591 -7.17 2.29 6.65
CA ASN A 591 -8.45 2.96 6.89
C ASN A 591 -8.54 3.58 8.31
N GLY A 592 -7.41 3.72 9.00
CA GLY A 592 -7.32 4.23 10.37
C GLY A 592 -7.65 5.72 10.48
N ARG A 593 -7.83 6.43 9.36
CA ARG A 593 -8.21 7.85 9.33
C ARG A 593 -9.61 8.05 8.77
N HIS A 594 -10.35 8.95 9.39
CA HIS A 594 -11.72 9.22 9.00
C HIS A 594 -11.79 10.37 7.99
N LEU A 595 -12.45 10.13 6.85
CA LEU A 595 -12.71 11.15 5.84
C LEU A 595 -13.81 12.15 6.24
N GLN A 596 -14.62 11.82 7.24
CA GLN A 596 -15.74 12.61 7.77
C GLN A 596 -15.95 12.27 9.27
N PRO A 597 -16.62 13.11 10.10
CA PRO A 597 -17.04 12.69 11.44
C PRO A 597 -17.85 11.39 11.36
N PRO A 598 -17.80 10.51 12.39
CA PRO A 598 -18.35 9.17 12.31
C PRO A 598 -19.84 9.24 11.96
N LEU A 599 -20.15 8.84 10.74
CA LEU A 599 -21.49 8.38 10.39
C LEU A 599 -21.63 6.99 11.02
N THR A 600 -22.86 6.64 11.36
CA THR A 600 -23.25 5.45 12.12
C THR A 600 -22.51 4.16 11.72
N GLU A 601 -22.34 3.29 12.70
CA GLU A 601 -21.89 1.89 12.59
C GLU A 601 -22.46 1.24 11.30
N GLY A 602 -21.57 0.95 10.33
CA GLY A 602 -21.89 0.56 8.95
C GLY A 602 -21.24 1.42 7.86
N ASP A 603 -20.63 2.56 8.22
CA ASP A 603 -20.03 3.52 7.28
C ASP A 603 -18.49 3.51 7.22
N ILE A 604 -17.83 2.40 7.60
CA ILE A 604 -16.37 2.35 7.65
C ILE A 604 -15.78 2.60 6.25
N PRO A 605 -14.92 3.63 6.08
CA PRO A 605 -14.30 3.91 4.78
C PRO A 605 -13.46 2.72 4.34
N GLN A 606 -13.47 2.42 3.03
CA GLN A 606 -12.47 1.50 2.48
C GLN A 606 -11.08 2.09 2.64
N PRO A 607 -10.02 1.26 2.59
CA PRO A 607 -8.67 1.72 2.79
C PRO A 607 -8.17 2.63 1.67
N TYR A 608 -7.22 3.47 2.04
CA TYR A 608 -6.19 3.95 1.13
C TYR A 608 -5.11 2.89 0.97
N ILE A 609 -4.46 2.86 -0.19
CA ILE A 609 -3.22 2.09 -0.35
C ILE A 609 -2.05 3.02 -0.10
N MET A 610 -1.21 2.58 0.83
CA MET A 610 -0.01 3.29 1.26
C MET A 610 1.22 2.46 0.92
N SER A 611 2.31 3.13 0.60
CA SER A 611 3.63 2.51 0.48
C SER A 611 4.62 3.18 1.43
N THR A 612 5.56 2.41 1.97
CA THR A 612 6.71 2.97 2.69
C THR A 612 7.96 2.16 2.41
N ARG A 613 9.11 2.64 2.86
CA ARG A 613 10.41 2.05 2.57
C ARG A 613 11.31 2.11 3.79
N GLN A 614 12.14 1.08 3.96
CA GLN A 614 13.24 1.09 4.90
C GLN A 614 14.35 2.05 4.44
N ILE A 615 14.66 3.07 5.23
CA ILE A 615 15.67 4.10 4.92
C ILE A 615 16.93 3.98 5.78
N ALA A 616 16.88 3.19 6.86
CA ALA A 616 18.03 2.82 7.66
C ALA A 616 17.82 1.45 8.32
N GLY A 617 18.91 0.85 8.80
CA GLY A 617 18.89 -0.45 9.48
C GLY A 617 19.66 -1.53 8.72
N VAL A 618 19.25 -2.79 8.94
CA VAL A 618 19.91 -3.95 8.34
C VAL A 618 19.35 -4.21 6.95
N SER A 619 20.25 -4.22 5.96
CA SER A 619 19.96 -4.61 4.58
C SER A 619 19.68 -6.12 4.45
N MET A 620 18.79 -6.48 3.53
CA MET A 620 18.53 -7.84 3.08
C MET A 620 19.66 -8.39 2.18
N HIS A 621 20.59 -7.56 1.72
CA HIS A 621 21.82 -7.95 1.04
C HIS A 621 23.02 -7.87 1.98
N SER A 622 23.78 -8.95 2.06
CA SER A 622 24.85 -9.11 3.03
C SER A 622 26.03 -8.20 2.69
N GLY A 623 26.40 -7.35 3.66
CA GLY A 623 27.51 -6.42 3.50
C GLY A 623 27.15 -5.14 2.72
N LYS A 624 25.89 -4.96 2.33
CA LYS A 624 25.36 -3.70 1.79
C LYS A 624 24.84 -2.80 2.91
N SER A 625 25.01 -1.50 2.71
CA SER A 625 24.34 -0.47 3.51
C SER A 625 23.15 0.05 2.73
N ILE A 626 22.05 0.29 3.42
CA ILE A 626 20.87 0.95 2.83
C ILE A 626 21.29 2.36 2.44
N MET A 627 21.03 2.74 1.18
CA MET A 627 21.32 4.08 0.71
C MET A 627 20.23 5.00 1.23
N ASN A 628 20.60 5.93 2.10
CA ASN A 628 19.66 6.91 2.65
C ASN A 628 19.47 8.06 1.66
N THR A 629 18.67 7.84 0.62
CA THR A 629 18.27 8.90 -0.33
C THR A 629 17.01 9.65 0.11
N LEU A 630 16.32 9.15 1.15
CA LEU A 630 15.01 9.64 1.61
C LEU A 630 15.04 9.98 3.12
N PRO A 631 15.80 10.98 3.58
CA PRO A 631 15.67 11.40 4.96
C PRO A 631 14.21 11.81 5.21
N ARG A 632 13.66 11.46 6.38
CA ARG A 632 12.39 12.06 6.82
C ARG A 632 12.60 13.57 6.90
N THR A 633 12.08 14.27 5.90
CA THR A 633 12.03 15.72 5.82
C THR A 633 10.69 16.19 6.35
N ASN A 634 10.61 17.49 6.63
CA ASN A 634 9.36 18.17 7.00
C ASN A 634 8.83 19.05 5.85
N PHE A 635 9.28 18.73 4.64
CA PHE A 635 8.91 19.29 3.34
C PHE A 635 9.15 18.22 2.28
N ALA A 636 8.65 18.44 1.07
CA ALA A 636 8.91 17.62 -0.11
C ALA A 636 9.62 18.44 -1.18
N LEU A 637 10.66 17.84 -1.75
CA LEU A 637 11.21 18.20 -3.06
C LEU A 637 10.72 17.13 -4.01
N ASP A 638 10.46 17.54 -5.24
CA ASP A 638 9.92 16.70 -6.28
C ASP A 638 10.69 16.90 -7.58
N ARG A 639 10.64 15.92 -8.48
CA ARG A 639 11.54 15.87 -9.61
C ARG A 639 10.98 16.68 -10.77
N GLU A 640 11.77 17.64 -11.27
CA GLU A 640 11.40 18.35 -12.49
C GLU A 640 11.24 17.40 -13.69
N GLY A 641 10.17 17.61 -14.45
CA GLY A 641 9.96 16.98 -15.76
C GLY A 641 9.30 15.61 -15.71
N ASP A 642 8.61 15.25 -14.63
CA ASP A 642 7.85 14.00 -14.50
C ASP A 642 6.32 14.20 -14.48
N SER A 643 5.81 15.38 -14.85
CA SER A 643 4.38 15.64 -15.06
C SER A 643 3.83 15.19 -16.43
N THR A 644 4.48 14.20 -17.05
CA THR A 644 4.09 13.65 -18.35
C THR A 644 2.67 13.08 -18.30
N TYR A 645 1.83 13.37 -19.31
CA TYR A 645 0.47 12.79 -19.33
C TYR A 645 -0.12 12.63 -20.74
N PRO A 646 -0.77 11.49 -21.07
CA PRO A 646 -1.08 10.34 -20.21
C PRO A 646 0.13 9.47 -19.87
N LYS A 647 0.04 8.76 -18.75
CA LYS A 647 1.10 7.87 -18.22
C LYS A 647 1.19 6.51 -18.94
N ALA A 648 0.17 6.14 -19.73
CA ALA A 648 0.12 4.87 -20.47
C ALA A 648 -0.49 5.06 -21.88
N GLY A 649 -0.20 4.13 -22.79
CA GLY A 649 -0.56 4.20 -24.21
C GLY A 649 0.62 3.84 -25.13
N THR A 650 0.52 4.15 -26.43
CA THR A 650 1.60 3.79 -27.38
C THR A 650 2.91 4.54 -27.15
N ALA A 651 2.84 5.65 -26.40
CA ALA A 651 3.96 6.38 -25.82
C ALA A 651 3.43 7.20 -24.63
N GLU A 652 4.32 7.56 -23.71
CA GLU A 652 4.02 8.57 -22.68
C GLU A 652 3.73 9.93 -23.34
N GLY A 653 2.82 10.68 -22.71
CA GLY A 653 2.47 12.01 -23.18
C GLY A 653 3.54 13.07 -22.91
N PRO A 654 3.34 14.30 -23.40
CA PRO A 654 4.26 15.40 -23.18
C PRO A 654 4.26 15.85 -21.72
N GLU A 655 5.34 16.53 -21.34
CA GLU A 655 5.48 17.21 -20.06
C GLU A 655 4.56 18.42 -19.94
N HIS A 656 4.08 18.70 -18.73
CA HIS A 656 3.17 19.79 -18.42
C HIS A 656 3.69 20.67 -17.27
N PRO A 657 4.58 21.65 -17.51
CA PRO A 657 5.23 22.45 -16.46
C PRO A 657 4.31 23.17 -15.45
N VAL A 658 3.06 23.44 -15.84
CA VAL A 658 2.04 24.03 -14.94
C VAL A 658 1.46 23.04 -13.93
N MET A 659 1.66 21.74 -14.18
CA MET A 659 1.27 20.61 -13.36
C MET A 659 2.47 19.94 -12.67
N ASP A 660 3.69 20.24 -13.11
CA ASP A 660 4.98 19.76 -12.58
C ASP A 660 5.29 20.40 -11.23
N ILE A 661 5.17 19.64 -10.16
CA ILE A 661 5.44 20.04 -8.79
C ILE A 661 6.94 19.93 -8.57
N LEU A 662 7.54 20.97 -7.97
CA LEU A 662 8.96 20.95 -7.59
C LEU A 662 9.13 20.95 -6.07
N PHE A 663 8.17 21.52 -5.34
CA PHE A 663 8.29 21.69 -3.91
C PHE A 663 6.95 21.79 -3.18
N SER A 664 6.88 21.15 -2.01
CA SER A 664 5.74 21.24 -1.10
C SER A 664 6.19 21.40 0.35
N ARG A 665 5.55 22.32 1.09
CA ARG A 665 5.78 22.46 2.54
C ARG A 665 4.55 22.99 3.26
N LEU A 666 4.51 22.74 4.57
CA LEU A 666 3.60 23.39 5.50
C LEU A 666 4.32 24.48 6.32
N GLU A 667 3.57 25.51 6.73
CA GLU A 667 4.01 26.56 7.63
C GLU A 667 2.92 26.90 8.63
N ALA A 668 3.30 27.07 9.90
CA ALA A 668 2.38 27.55 10.93
C ALA A 668 2.15 29.07 10.79
N THR A 669 0.90 29.52 10.92
CA THR A 669 0.56 30.94 11.01
C THR A 669 -0.05 31.26 12.39
N ASP A 670 -0.34 32.53 12.65
CA ASP A 670 -1.08 32.93 13.86
C ASP A 670 -2.50 32.34 13.91
N THR A 671 -3.06 31.93 12.76
CA THR A 671 -4.48 31.57 12.61
C THR A 671 -4.72 30.14 12.09
N GLY A 672 -3.71 29.49 11.54
CA GLY A 672 -3.85 28.21 10.87
C GLY A 672 -2.55 27.62 10.35
N VAL A 673 -2.67 26.81 9.31
CA VAL A 673 -1.55 26.20 8.59
C VAL A 673 -1.63 26.61 7.13
N ARG A 674 -0.51 27.06 6.56
CA ARG A 674 -0.35 27.32 5.13
C ARG A 674 0.34 26.18 4.44
N ALA A 675 -0.19 25.78 3.28
CA ALA A 675 0.51 24.95 2.32
C ALA A 675 1.12 25.84 1.23
N TYR A 676 2.37 25.54 0.87
CA TYR A 676 3.09 26.11 -0.25
C TYR A 676 3.27 25.00 -1.28
N MET A 677 2.82 25.21 -2.51
CA MET A 677 2.91 24.27 -3.63
C MET A 677 3.60 25.00 -4.78
N THR A 678 4.87 24.71 -5.04
CA THR A 678 5.65 25.35 -6.11
C THR A 678 5.68 24.45 -7.32
N MET A 679 5.21 24.97 -8.45
CA MET A 679 5.29 24.28 -9.74
C MET A 679 6.51 24.75 -10.54
N ASN A 680 6.81 24.08 -11.63
CA ASN A 680 7.85 24.49 -12.58
C ASN A 680 7.50 25.81 -13.30
N ASP A 681 6.28 25.96 -13.84
CA ASP A 681 5.84 27.22 -14.48
C ASP A 681 4.32 27.46 -14.38
N LEU A 682 3.91 28.45 -13.57
CA LEU A 682 2.51 28.92 -13.47
C LEU A 682 2.21 30.15 -14.34
N GLY A 683 3.19 30.66 -15.09
CA GLY A 683 3.09 31.85 -15.92
C GLY A 683 1.97 31.80 -16.96
N ASN A 684 1.52 30.59 -17.33
CA ASN A 684 0.33 30.37 -18.15
C ASN A 684 -0.62 29.32 -17.54
N LEU A 685 -1.31 29.67 -16.46
CA LEU A 685 -2.33 28.83 -15.79
C LEU A 685 -3.32 28.12 -16.74
N ALA A 686 -3.69 28.73 -17.87
CA ALA A 686 -4.65 28.16 -18.81
C ALA A 686 -4.12 26.90 -19.55
N SER A 687 -2.79 26.70 -19.64
CA SER A 687 -2.19 25.53 -20.29
C SER A 687 -2.50 24.23 -19.56
N ALA A 688 -2.90 24.28 -18.28
CA ALA A 688 -3.34 23.10 -17.53
C ALA A 688 -4.60 22.46 -18.14
N LEU A 689 -5.38 23.21 -18.93
CA LEU A 689 -6.54 22.71 -19.66
C LEU A 689 -6.19 22.03 -21.00
N ASP A 690 -4.90 22.06 -21.41
CA ASP A 690 -4.42 21.43 -22.64
C ASP A 690 -4.02 19.96 -22.48
N VAL A 691 -3.92 19.47 -21.24
CA VAL A 691 -3.67 18.05 -20.93
C VAL A 691 -4.68 17.14 -21.66
N ARG A 692 -4.22 16.01 -22.19
CA ARG A 692 -5.00 15.05 -22.99
C ARG A 692 -4.91 13.64 -22.39
N PHE A 693 -5.93 12.82 -22.63
CA PHE A 693 -6.12 11.55 -21.91
C PHE A 693 -5.74 10.29 -22.70
N GLY A 694 -5.17 10.42 -23.91
CA GLY A 694 -4.82 9.25 -24.73
C GLY A 694 -4.79 9.50 -26.23
N ASP A 695 -4.13 8.61 -26.96
CA ASP A 695 -4.14 8.58 -28.42
C ASP A 695 -5.56 8.36 -28.96
N GLY A 696 -6.08 9.37 -29.67
CA GLY A 696 -7.41 9.30 -30.25
C GLY A 696 -8.55 9.52 -29.25
N ASP A 697 -8.26 9.79 -27.98
CA ASP A 697 -9.26 10.20 -26.99
C ASP A 697 -9.72 11.66 -27.27
N PRO A 698 -11.00 11.90 -27.55
CA PRO A 698 -11.50 13.25 -27.81
C PRO A 698 -11.69 14.09 -26.54
N ARG A 699 -11.55 13.52 -25.33
CA ARG A 699 -11.75 14.22 -24.07
C ARG A 699 -10.69 15.31 -23.87
N THR A 700 -11.15 16.46 -23.40
CA THR A 700 -10.32 17.60 -23.01
C THR A 700 -10.42 17.81 -21.51
N THR A 701 -9.41 18.43 -20.90
CA THR A 701 -9.50 18.85 -19.51
C THR A 701 -10.54 19.96 -19.33
N ASP A 702 -11.50 19.71 -18.44
CA ASP A 702 -12.53 20.67 -18.02
C ASP A 702 -12.10 21.48 -16.80
N LYS A 703 -11.33 20.84 -15.92
CA LYS A 703 -10.89 21.39 -14.64
C LYS A 703 -9.47 20.91 -14.32
N ALA A 704 -8.62 21.80 -13.81
CA ALA A 704 -7.31 21.47 -13.25
C ALA A 704 -7.24 21.90 -11.78
N MET A 705 -6.52 21.15 -10.95
CA MET A 705 -6.47 21.32 -9.50
C MET A 705 -5.08 21.05 -8.93
N TRP A 706 -4.70 21.79 -7.91
CA TRP A 706 -3.49 21.57 -7.11
C TRP A 706 -3.91 21.43 -5.66
N VAL A 707 -3.57 20.30 -5.05
CA VAL A 707 -4.15 19.86 -3.78
C VAL A 707 -3.06 19.39 -2.84
N THR A 708 -2.96 19.99 -1.67
CA THR A 708 -2.21 19.40 -0.56
C THR A 708 -3.19 18.65 0.35
N ARG A 709 -2.93 17.36 0.60
CA ARG A 709 -3.67 16.50 1.53
C ARG A 709 -2.76 16.18 2.71
N PHE A 710 -3.34 16.08 3.91
CA PHE A 710 -2.63 15.61 5.10
C PHE A 710 -3.59 15.02 6.14
N GLU A 711 -3.02 14.34 7.12
CA GLU A 711 -3.74 13.73 8.24
C GLU A 711 -3.36 14.37 9.57
N VAL A 712 -4.36 14.74 10.36
CA VAL A 712 -4.15 15.27 11.72
C VAL A 712 -5.36 14.94 12.58
N ASN A 713 -5.12 14.55 13.84
CA ASN A 713 -6.19 14.13 14.77
C ASN A 713 -7.10 13.04 14.17
N GLU A 714 -6.52 12.02 13.53
CA GLU A 714 -7.22 10.87 12.91
C GLU A 714 -8.21 11.28 11.79
N LYS A 715 -8.05 12.48 11.22
CA LYS A 715 -8.90 13.01 10.15
C LYS A 715 -8.07 13.47 8.97
N VAL A 716 -8.65 13.28 7.78
CA VAL A 716 -8.05 13.72 6.51
C VAL A 716 -8.55 15.13 6.18
N PHE A 717 -7.63 16.03 5.88
CA PHE A 717 -7.91 17.37 5.37
C PHE A 717 -7.20 17.59 4.04
N ALA A 718 -7.75 18.50 3.25
CA ALA A 718 -7.18 18.96 2.00
C ALA A 718 -7.41 20.45 1.79
N LEU A 719 -6.45 21.10 1.14
CA LEU A 719 -6.55 22.49 0.70
C LEU A 719 -5.89 22.63 -0.67
N GLY A 720 -6.35 23.60 -1.45
CA GLY A 720 -5.89 23.71 -2.82
C GLY A 720 -6.46 24.86 -3.61
N MET A 721 -6.08 24.85 -4.88
CA MET A 721 -6.54 25.76 -5.91
C MET A 721 -7.17 24.95 -7.04
N ASP A 722 -8.20 25.50 -7.68
CA ASP A 722 -8.70 24.97 -8.93
C ASP A 722 -9.06 26.05 -9.97
N ILE A 723 -8.95 25.64 -11.23
CA ILE A 723 -9.40 26.40 -12.40
C ILE A 723 -10.29 25.53 -13.27
N ASP A 724 -11.19 26.17 -14.00
CA ASP A 724 -12.00 25.55 -15.04
C ASP A 724 -11.94 26.39 -16.33
N LYS A 725 -12.67 25.98 -17.37
CA LYS A 725 -12.73 26.69 -18.67
C LYS A 725 -13.09 28.18 -18.57
N THR A 726 -13.62 28.69 -17.45
CA THR A 726 -13.86 30.13 -17.26
C THR A 726 -12.59 30.94 -17.13
N ILE A 727 -11.45 30.32 -16.80
CA ILE A 727 -10.12 30.97 -16.73
C ILE A 727 -9.68 31.53 -18.09
N LEU A 728 -10.23 31.02 -19.20
CA LEU A 728 -9.99 31.51 -20.56
C LEU A 728 -10.60 32.90 -20.81
N VAL A 729 -11.48 33.37 -19.92
CA VAL A 729 -12.03 34.73 -19.97
C VAL A 729 -11.05 35.68 -19.25
N PRO A 730 -10.55 36.74 -19.91
CA PRO A 730 -9.60 37.65 -19.29
C PRO A 730 -10.13 38.28 -17.98
N GLY A 731 -9.34 38.20 -16.92
CA GLY A 731 -9.66 38.74 -15.60
C GLY A 731 -10.48 37.81 -14.71
N THR A 732 -10.69 36.55 -15.10
CA THR A 732 -11.13 35.49 -14.19
C THR A 732 -9.97 35.07 -13.30
N GLU A 733 -10.22 34.91 -12.01
CA GLU A 733 -9.24 34.44 -11.02
C GLU A 733 -9.50 32.96 -10.68
N PRO A 734 -8.46 32.21 -10.26
CA PRO A 734 -8.62 30.84 -9.77
C PRO A 734 -9.47 30.77 -8.49
N THR A 735 -9.99 29.59 -8.17
CA THR A 735 -10.74 29.34 -6.92
C THR A 735 -9.84 28.63 -5.90
N PHE A 736 -9.73 29.20 -4.69
CA PHE A 736 -9.07 28.57 -3.55
C PHE A 736 -10.08 27.93 -2.60
N TRP A 737 -9.71 26.82 -1.96
CA TRP A 737 -10.58 26.05 -1.08
C TRP A 737 -9.80 25.24 -0.04
N TYR A 738 -10.47 24.88 1.06
CA TYR A 738 -9.99 23.90 2.04
C TYR A 738 -11.17 23.14 2.65
N GLY A 739 -10.88 22.00 3.27
CA GLY A 739 -11.81 21.24 4.10
C GLY A 739 -11.45 19.76 4.17
N THR A 740 -12.42 18.93 4.52
CA THR A 740 -12.31 17.47 4.43
C THR A 740 -12.68 17.01 3.02
N PRO A 741 -11.95 16.07 2.40
CA PRO A 741 -12.36 15.48 1.12
C PRO A 741 -13.77 14.89 1.20
N GLY A 742 -14.54 15.05 0.11
CA GLY A 742 -15.85 14.44 -0.03
C GLY A 742 -15.72 12.94 -0.32
N VAL A 743 -16.68 12.12 0.08
CA VAL A 743 -16.71 10.68 -0.27
C VAL A 743 -17.89 10.42 -1.20
N ALA A 744 -17.61 9.92 -2.40
CA ALA A 744 -18.65 9.42 -3.30
C ALA A 744 -18.80 7.92 -3.12
N ARG A 745 -20.04 7.47 -2.91
CA ARG A 745 -20.42 6.05 -2.81
C ARG A 745 -21.43 5.75 -3.91
N SER A 746 -21.00 5.12 -5.00
CA SER A 746 -21.92 4.43 -5.91
C SER A 746 -21.90 2.94 -5.61
N SER A 747 -22.84 2.18 -6.17
CA SER A 747 -23.03 0.72 -5.98
C SER A 747 -21.81 -0.16 -6.34
N GLY A 748 -20.71 0.44 -6.82
CA GLY A 748 -19.45 -0.27 -7.07
C GLY A 748 -18.19 0.57 -6.90
N ILE A 749 -18.24 1.91 -6.83
CA ILE A 749 -17.04 2.76 -6.79
C ILE A 749 -17.04 3.60 -5.51
N LYS A 750 -15.98 3.45 -4.71
CA LYS A 750 -15.70 4.25 -3.51
C LYS A 750 -14.48 5.12 -3.77
N ARG A 751 -14.64 6.43 -3.57
CA ARG A 751 -13.60 7.41 -3.90
C ARG A 751 -13.70 8.71 -3.13
N SER A 752 -12.57 9.38 -3.02
CA SER A 752 -12.46 10.76 -2.54
C SER A 752 -12.70 11.75 -3.69
N SER A 753 -13.37 12.86 -3.39
CA SER A 753 -13.50 13.99 -4.31
C SER A 753 -12.96 15.27 -3.68
N TYR A 754 -12.20 16.02 -4.48
CA TYR A 754 -11.64 17.30 -4.12
C TYR A 754 -12.46 18.45 -4.74
N GLY A 755 -12.59 19.56 -4.02
CA GLY A 755 -13.28 20.78 -4.47
C GLY A 755 -14.58 21.11 -3.73
N ARG A 756 -15.55 21.76 -4.41
CA ARG A 756 -16.67 22.51 -3.80
C ARG A 756 -17.74 21.70 -3.05
N GLN A 757 -17.72 20.37 -3.10
CA GLN A 757 -18.71 19.57 -2.38
C GLN A 757 -18.24 19.31 -0.94
N GLY A 758 -18.71 20.14 -0.01
CA GLY A 758 -18.45 20.01 1.44
C GLY A 758 -17.39 20.97 2.00
N THR A 759 -16.76 21.79 1.16
CA THR A 759 -15.69 22.73 1.53
C THR A 759 -16.20 24.15 1.78
N HIS A 760 -15.50 24.90 2.64
CA HIS A 760 -15.68 26.35 2.74
C HIS A 760 -15.20 26.98 1.43
N THR A 761 -16.15 27.30 0.55
CA THR A 761 -15.88 28.07 -0.65
C THR A 761 -16.12 29.56 -0.40
N ALA A 762 -15.18 30.35 -0.91
CA ALA A 762 -15.23 31.81 -1.07
C ALA A 762 -14.77 32.66 0.12
N ASP A 763 -13.51 33.13 0.05
CA ASP A 763 -13.23 34.56 -0.15
C ASP A 763 -11.78 34.71 -0.65
N ALA A 764 -11.43 35.88 -1.21
CA ALA A 764 -10.08 36.22 -1.71
C ALA A 764 -8.97 36.21 -0.63
N ASP A 765 -9.29 35.80 0.61
CA ASP A 765 -8.42 35.77 1.77
C ASP A 765 -7.90 34.36 2.13
N VAL A 766 -8.29 33.31 1.40
CA VAL A 766 -7.93 31.91 1.71
C VAL A 766 -6.64 31.44 1.02
N GLY A 767 -6.29 32.04 -0.12
CA GLY A 767 -5.08 31.69 -0.87
C GLY A 767 -4.74 32.70 -1.96
N PHE A 768 -3.54 32.58 -2.51
CA PHE A 768 -3.00 33.41 -3.59
C PHE A 768 -1.89 32.68 -4.36
N ILE A 769 -1.49 33.24 -5.51
CA ILE A 769 -0.31 32.80 -6.27
C ILE A 769 0.82 33.82 -6.04
N ASP A 770 2.05 33.35 -5.79
CA ASP A 770 3.28 34.12 -5.63
C ASP A 770 4.38 33.52 -6.52
N GLY A 771 4.66 34.17 -7.66
CA GLY A 771 5.47 33.57 -8.72
C GLY A 771 4.85 32.25 -9.19
N ASP A 772 5.63 31.17 -9.15
CA ASP A 772 5.21 29.81 -9.48
C ASP A 772 4.72 29.01 -8.26
N THR A 773 4.45 29.69 -7.14
CA THR A 773 3.97 29.05 -5.91
C THR A 773 2.51 29.38 -5.61
N ILE A 774 1.69 28.34 -5.43
CA ILE A 774 0.33 28.42 -4.92
C ILE A 774 0.38 28.35 -3.39
N VAL A 775 -0.24 29.32 -2.72
CA VAL A 775 -0.29 29.40 -1.26
C VAL A 775 -1.75 29.36 -0.79
N VAL A 776 -2.07 28.43 0.10
CA VAL A 776 -3.43 28.26 0.65
C VAL A 776 -3.37 28.06 2.16
N GLU A 777 -4.28 28.68 2.92
CA GLU A 777 -4.33 28.56 4.39
C GLU A 777 -5.61 27.87 4.86
N ILE A 778 -5.48 26.95 5.82
CA ILE A 778 -6.59 26.34 6.55
C ILE A 778 -6.54 26.75 8.04
N PRO A 779 -7.64 27.32 8.60
CA PRO A 779 -7.66 27.75 10.00
C PRO A 779 -7.58 26.58 11.00
N TYR A 780 -6.94 26.79 12.15
CA TYR A 780 -6.85 25.77 13.21
C TYR A 780 -8.21 25.29 13.71
N SER A 781 -9.20 26.18 13.75
CA SER A 781 -10.57 25.87 14.18
C SER A 781 -11.26 24.84 13.30
N GLU A 782 -10.92 24.81 12.01
CA GLU A 782 -11.50 23.86 11.04
C GLU A 782 -10.91 22.44 11.25
N MET A 783 -9.63 22.38 11.59
CA MET A 783 -8.93 21.11 11.84
C MET A 783 -9.12 20.58 13.27
N GLY A 784 -9.67 21.39 14.18
CA GLY A 784 -9.69 21.08 15.61
C GLY A 784 -8.29 21.01 16.22
N VAL A 785 -7.34 21.77 15.66
CA VAL A 785 -5.94 21.83 16.12
C VAL A 785 -5.79 22.90 17.21
N ASP A 786 -5.16 22.55 18.32
CA ASP A 786 -4.78 23.53 19.36
C ASP A 786 -3.28 23.87 19.21
N PRO A 787 -2.92 25.05 18.65
CA PRO A 787 -1.52 25.43 18.50
C PRO A 787 -0.81 25.66 19.84
N SER A 788 -1.56 25.79 20.93
CA SER A 788 -1.03 25.95 22.29
C SER A 788 -0.86 24.65 23.05
N ALA A 789 -1.16 23.50 22.43
CA ALA A 789 -0.96 22.19 23.02
C ALA A 789 0.51 21.98 23.45
N ALA A 790 0.68 21.27 24.57
CA ALA A 790 2.00 21.01 25.14
C ALA A 790 2.84 20.09 24.25
N GLU A 791 2.19 19.10 23.66
CA GLU A 791 2.72 18.27 22.57
C GLU A 791 2.22 18.86 21.26
N LYS A 792 3.15 19.14 20.35
CA LYS A 792 2.82 19.78 19.09
C LYS A 792 2.14 18.77 18.17
N PRO A 793 0.98 19.10 17.58
CA PRO A 793 0.32 18.23 16.62
C PRO A 793 1.25 17.88 15.45
N VAL A 794 1.23 16.62 15.05
CA VAL A 794 1.94 16.12 13.87
C VAL A 794 0.93 15.97 12.73
N PHE A 795 1.33 16.45 11.56
CA PHE A 795 0.61 16.32 10.31
C PHE A 795 1.28 15.19 9.53
N HIS A 796 0.55 14.09 9.35
CA HIS A 796 1.08 12.87 8.76
C HIS A 796 0.77 12.78 7.27
N SER A 797 1.65 12.12 6.53
CA SER A 797 1.50 11.82 5.10
C SER A 797 1.02 13.04 4.30
N VAL A 798 1.72 14.16 4.49
CA VAL A 798 1.48 15.38 3.74
C VAL A 798 1.97 15.15 2.31
N VAL A 799 1.06 15.28 1.34
CA VAL A 799 1.35 15.07 -0.09
C VAL A 799 0.64 16.15 -0.91
N THR A 800 1.33 16.69 -1.91
CA THR A 800 0.75 17.60 -2.90
C THR A 800 0.51 16.84 -4.20
N PHE A 801 -0.67 17.03 -4.80
CA PHE A 801 -1.07 16.43 -6.07
C PHE A 801 -1.45 17.52 -7.07
N ALA A 802 -1.08 17.31 -8.33
CA ALA A 802 -1.57 18.07 -9.47
C ALA A 802 -2.52 17.18 -10.29
N LEU A 803 -3.77 17.61 -10.40
CA LEU A 803 -4.87 16.78 -10.90
C LEU A 803 -5.58 17.44 -12.08
N VAL A 804 -5.96 16.64 -13.08
CA VAL A 804 -6.86 17.06 -14.18
C VAL A 804 -8.17 16.29 -14.19
N GLN A 805 -9.23 16.94 -14.62
CA GLN A 805 -10.55 16.33 -14.78
C GLN A 805 -10.99 16.40 -16.26
N PRO A 806 -11.37 15.27 -16.88
CA PRO A 806 -11.88 15.26 -18.24
C PRO A 806 -13.30 15.85 -18.34
N ASP A 807 -13.68 16.26 -19.55
CA ASP A 807 -15.05 16.65 -19.88
C ASP A 807 -16.04 15.48 -19.66
N GLY A 808 -16.89 15.63 -18.64
CA GLY A 808 -17.82 14.59 -18.18
C GLY A 808 -18.97 14.28 -19.16
N SER A 809 -19.06 14.94 -20.32
CA SER A 809 -20.03 14.61 -21.36
C SER A 809 -19.74 13.30 -22.10
N LEU A 810 -18.53 12.74 -21.92
CA LEU A 810 -18.04 11.53 -22.60
C LEU A 810 -17.73 10.34 -21.67
N ASP A 811 -17.84 10.49 -20.36
CA ASP A 811 -17.72 9.38 -19.39
C ASP A 811 -19.02 8.55 -19.39
N VAL A 812 -19.18 7.69 -20.40
CA VAL A 812 -20.36 6.83 -20.58
C VAL A 812 -20.15 5.51 -19.84
N GLY A 813 -20.86 5.27 -18.73
CA GLY A 813 -20.91 3.95 -18.08
C GLY A 813 -20.78 3.91 -16.56
N ILE A 814 -20.66 5.05 -15.88
CA ILE A 814 -20.87 5.13 -14.43
C ILE A 814 -22.38 5.17 -14.22
N ASP A 815 -22.91 4.35 -13.31
CA ASP A 815 -24.33 4.29 -12.98
C ASP A 815 -24.81 5.69 -12.50
N LEU A 816 -25.38 6.48 -13.41
CA LEU A 816 -25.84 7.86 -13.19
C LEU A 816 -27.15 7.92 -12.39
N GLU A 817 -27.47 6.90 -11.58
CA GLU A 817 -28.69 6.89 -10.77
C GLU A 817 -28.73 8.04 -9.76
N ASP A 818 -27.57 8.57 -9.36
CA ASP A 818 -27.48 9.82 -8.61
C ASP A 818 -26.94 10.94 -9.50
N ASN A 819 -27.82 11.89 -9.82
CA ASN A 819 -27.65 12.99 -10.79
C ASN A 819 -26.63 14.06 -10.34
N SER A 820 -25.67 13.67 -9.51
CA SER A 820 -24.55 14.44 -9.02
C SER A 820 -23.33 14.13 -9.88
N TYR A 821 -22.89 15.12 -10.66
CA TYR A 821 -21.59 15.20 -11.29
C TYR A 821 -20.49 14.98 -10.25
N PHE A 822 -20.09 13.74 -9.99
CA PHE A 822 -18.94 13.44 -9.15
C PHE A 822 -17.68 13.41 -10.03
N ASN A 823 -16.71 14.26 -9.69
CA ASN A 823 -15.50 14.56 -10.45
C ASN A 823 -14.51 13.37 -10.52
N ASN A 824 -14.24 12.85 -11.72
CA ASN A 824 -13.23 11.81 -11.97
C ASN A 824 -11.89 12.49 -12.28
N GLN A 825 -11.06 12.83 -11.28
CA GLN A 825 -9.77 13.46 -11.56
C GLN A 825 -8.71 12.38 -11.90
N ARG A 826 -7.60 12.81 -12.50
CA ARG A 826 -6.40 11.99 -12.78
C ARG A 826 -5.22 12.73 -12.20
N THR A 827 -4.38 12.00 -11.48
CA THR A 827 -3.08 12.50 -11.04
C THR A 827 -2.19 12.65 -12.27
N VAL A 828 -1.77 13.88 -12.54
CA VAL A 828 -0.71 14.17 -13.52
C VAL A 828 0.63 14.04 -12.83
N ASP A 829 0.70 14.55 -11.61
CA ASP A 829 1.93 14.62 -10.83
C ASP A 829 1.64 14.64 -9.31
N ALA A 830 2.61 14.22 -8.50
CA ALA A 830 2.52 14.14 -7.05
C ALA A 830 3.89 14.23 -6.36
N SER A 831 3.98 15.11 -5.36
CA SER A 831 5.18 15.21 -4.53
C SER A 831 5.39 13.97 -3.66
N LYS A 832 6.63 13.75 -3.21
CA LYS A 832 6.89 12.81 -2.11
C LYS A 832 6.12 13.14 -0.82
N ALA A 833 5.88 12.13 0.00
CA ALA A 833 5.23 12.30 1.30
C ALA A 833 6.20 12.75 2.40
N TYR A 834 5.71 13.57 3.32
CA TYR A 834 6.45 13.98 4.52
C TYR A 834 5.54 14.14 5.75
N ASP A 835 6.14 14.04 6.93
CA ASP A 835 5.48 14.40 8.19
C ASP A 835 5.94 15.80 8.61
N TRP A 836 5.04 16.61 9.17
CA TRP A 836 5.38 17.94 9.67
C TRP A 836 4.82 18.16 11.07
N THR A 837 5.68 18.51 12.01
CA THR A 837 5.23 18.88 13.36
C THR A 837 4.96 20.38 13.44
N LEU A 838 3.85 20.75 14.07
CA LEU A 838 3.40 22.14 14.14
C LEU A 838 4.46 23.07 14.74
N GLY A 839 4.98 23.97 13.90
CA GLY A 839 5.99 24.97 14.27
C GLY A 839 7.43 24.57 13.92
N ASP A 840 7.63 23.41 13.30
CA ASP A 840 8.90 23.09 12.66
C ASP A 840 9.09 23.97 11.42
N GLU A 841 10.26 24.58 11.32
CA GLU A 841 10.68 25.28 10.11
C GLU A 841 11.32 24.27 9.13
N PRO A 842 11.11 24.41 7.82
CA PRO A 842 11.80 23.57 6.85
C PRO A 842 13.31 23.74 7.02
N THR A 843 14.00 22.65 7.32
CA THR A 843 15.47 22.63 7.16
C THR A 843 15.75 22.37 5.70
N LEU A 844 15.53 23.38 4.85
CA LEU A 844 15.86 23.30 3.43
C LEU A 844 17.33 22.83 3.35
N PRO A 845 17.68 21.94 2.40
CA PRO A 845 19.05 21.88 1.93
C PRO A 845 19.46 23.32 1.58
N PRO A 846 20.73 23.73 1.74
CA PRO A 846 21.15 25.07 1.31
C PRO A 846 20.55 25.34 -0.07
N ASN A 847 19.62 26.30 -0.14
CA ASN A 847 18.78 26.53 -1.32
C ASN A 847 19.67 26.66 -2.55
N GLU A 848 19.25 26.09 -3.68
CA GLU A 848 19.80 26.43 -5.00
C GLU A 848 19.48 27.90 -5.41
N ASP A 849 18.68 28.63 -4.63
CA ASP A 849 18.61 30.11 -4.69
C ASP A 849 19.76 30.83 -3.96
N GLU A 850 20.58 30.10 -3.18
CA GLU A 850 21.92 30.58 -2.82
C GLU A 850 22.83 30.27 -4.00
N ASN A 851 22.84 31.16 -5.00
CA ASN A 851 24.00 31.21 -5.86
C ASN A 851 25.19 31.57 -4.96
N SER A 852 26.01 30.56 -4.69
CA SER A 852 27.35 30.77 -4.22
C SER A 852 28.22 30.53 -5.43
N ASP A 853 28.82 31.60 -5.92
CA ASP A 853 30.14 31.65 -6.57
C ASP A 853 30.82 30.27 -6.55
N ASP A 854 30.61 29.60 -7.69
CA ASP A 854 31.09 28.30 -8.16
C ASP A 854 32.37 28.61 -8.94
N ASP A 855 33.49 28.59 -8.24
CA ASP A 855 34.80 28.99 -8.78
C ASP A 855 35.59 27.79 -9.32
N ASP A 856 34.94 26.75 -9.84
CA ASP A 856 35.53 25.52 -10.39
C ASP A 856 34.52 24.88 -11.37
N PHE A 857 34.13 25.62 -12.43
CA PHE A 857 32.97 25.32 -13.30
C PHE A 857 33.01 23.91 -13.93
N ASP A 858 34.19 23.31 -14.09
CA ASP A 858 34.39 21.97 -14.65
C ASP A 858 34.84 20.89 -13.62
N ASP A 859 34.80 21.20 -12.32
CA ASP A 859 35.16 20.34 -11.18
C ASP A 859 36.63 19.81 -11.22
N ASP A 860 37.58 20.52 -11.84
CA ASP A 860 38.98 20.11 -11.97
C ASP A 860 39.88 20.47 -10.78
N SER A 861 39.36 21.22 -9.81
CA SER A 861 40.03 21.75 -8.62
C SER A 861 40.97 22.94 -8.88
N SER A 862 40.79 23.64 -9.99
CA SER A 862 41.41 24.92 -10.31
C SER A 862 40.34 26.02 -10.27
N ARG A 863 40.75 27.25 -9.96
CA ARG A 863 39.80 28.37 -9.98
C ARG A 863 39.81 29.02 -11.34
N ASP A 864 38.65 29.38 -11.86
CA ASP A 864 38.46 30.02 -13.18
C ASP A 864 39.40 31.23 -13.36
N ASP A 865 39.56 32.07 -12.32
CA ASP A 865 40.50 33.23 -12.31
C ASP A 865 42.00 32.85 -12.49
N THR A 866 42.30 31.56 -12.43
CA THR A 866 43.63 30.97 -12.52
C THR A 866 43.75 29.76 -13.45
N ASP A 867 42.63 29.30 -14.03
CA ASP A 867 42.61 28.32 -15.09
C ASP A 867 42.98 28.98 -16.43
N SER A 868 43.15 28.16 -17.46
CA SER A 868 43.48 28.58 -18.82
C SER A 868 42.64 27.85 -19.87
N ASP A 869 41.62 27.10 -19.43
CA ASP A 869 40.61 26.35 -20.19
C ASP A 869 39.46 26.00 -19.21
N ASP A 870 38.82 27.03 -18.62
CA ASP A 870 37.85 26.95 -17.50
C ASP A 870 36.54 26.18 -17.81
N ASP A 871 36.15 26.05 -19.08
CA ASP A 871 35.02 25.22 -19.53
C ASP A 871 35.43 23.83 -20.09
N ASN A 872 36.74 23.54 -20.12
CA ASN A 872 37.37 22.31 -20.61
C ASN A 872 36.93 21.89 -22.03
N ASP A 873 36.57 22.84 -22.89
CA ASP A 873 36.21 22.56 -24.28
C ASP A 873 37.44 22.32 -25.18
N GLY A 874 38.64 22.56 -24.63
CA GLY A 874 39.94 22.34 -25.26
C GLY A 874 40.43 23.53 -26.08
N LYS A 875 39.80 24.71 -25.89
CA LYS A 875 40.36 26.01 -26.25
C LYS A 875 41.12 26.56 -25.04
N SER A 876 41.39 27.85 -25.04
CA SER A 876 42.10 28.51 -23.93
C SER A 876 41.51 29.89 -23.91
N ASP A 877 41.20 30.41 -22.74
CA ASP A 877 40.29 31.55 -22.55
C ASP A 877 40.80 32.80 -23.31
N ASP A 878 42.11 32.89 -23.56
CA ASP A 878 42.70 33.95 -24.42
C ASP A 878 42.28 33.91 -25.92
N SER A 879 41.59 32.84 -26.31
CA SER A 879 41.21 32.45 -27.66
C SER A 879 39.75 31.97 -27.75
N ASP A 880 39.03 31.96 -26.63
CA ASP A 880 37.60 31.73 -26.53
C ASP A 880 36.84 33.06 -26.36
N SER A 881 35.53 33.06 -26.59
CA SER A 881 34.73 34.29 -26.53
C SER A 881 33.27 34.00 -26.17
N ASP A 882 33.04 32.93 -25.43
CA ASP A 882 31.77 32.34 -24.99
C ASP A 882 32.17 31.37 -23.86
N ASP A 883 32.83 31.93 -22.84
CA ASP A 883 33.61 31.19 -21.82
C ASP A 883 32.70 30.30 -20.93
N ASP A 884 31.38 30.53 -20.93
CA ASP A 884 30.36 29.73 -20.23
C ASP A 884 29.51 28.82 -21.17
N ASN A 885 29.77 28.88 -22.49
CA ASN A 885 29.12 28.11 -23.55
C ASN A 885 27.58 28.23 -23.59
N ASP A 886 27.02 29.34 -23.11
CA ASP A 886 25.58 29.62 -23.13
C ASP A 886 25.09 30.10 -24.51
N GLY A 887 26.02 30.37 -25.43
CA GLY A 887 25.77 30.83 -26.79
C GLY A 887 25.74 32.35 -26.95
N ARG A 888 26.22 33.09 -25.96
CA ARG A 888 26.49 34.54 -25.98
C ARG A 888 27.98 34.79 -25.85
N SER A 889 28.41 35.95 -26.35
CA SER A 889 29.83 36.32 -26.28
C SER A 889 30.02 37.19 -25.06
N ASP A 890 31.09 36.98 -24.29
CA ASP A 890 31.38 37.65 -23.01
C ASP A 890 31.39 39.18 -23.15
N ASP A 891 31.66 39.72 -24.34
CA ASP A 891 31.54 41.16 -24.63
C ASP A 891 30.09 41.71 -24.59
N SER A 892 29.11 40.81 -24.47
CA SER A 892 27.67 41.01 -24.52
C SER A 892 26.93 40.26 -23.41
N ASP A 893 27.65 39.47 -22.59
CA ASP A 893 27.16 38.94 -21.33
C ASP A 893 27.45 39.92 -20.18
N SER A 894 26.68 39.83 -19.12
CA SER A 894 26.79 40.70 -17.93
C SER A 894 26.82 39.90 -16.65
N ASP A 895 27.11 38.60 -16.76
CA ASP A 895 27.22 37.54 -15.77
C ASP A 895 28.22 36.51 -16.32
N ASP A 896 29.44 36.95 -16.67
CA ASP A 896 30.41 36.22 -17.50
C ASP A 896 31.02 34.97 -16.83
N ASP A 897 30.73 34.73 -15.55
CA ASP A 897 31.07 33.51 -14.78
C ASP A 897 29.81 32.69 -14.37
N ASN A 898 28.62 33.09 -14.84
CA ASN A 898 27.33 32.43 -14.62
C ASN A 898 26.99 32.08 -13.16
N ASP A 899 27.50 32.87 -12.19
CA ASP A 899 27.14 32.73 -10.78
C ASP A 899 25.81 33.45 -10.44
N GLY A 900 25.13 34.01 -11.43
CA GLY A 900 23.90 34.79 -11.30
C GLY A 900 24.06 36.15 -10.62
N ILE A 901 25.28 36.64 -10.41
CA ILE A 901 25.64 37.95 -9.88
C ILE A 901 26.33 38.78 -10.96
N SER A 902 25.52 39.51 -11.73
CA SER A 902 26.05 40.45 -12.72
C SER A 902 27.28 41.28 -12.32
N ASP A 903 28.24 41.50 -13.24
CA ASP A 903 29.59 42.07 -13.02
C ASP A 903 29.62 43.41 -12.26
N ASP A 904 28.51 44.15 -12.27
CA ASP A 904 28.32 45.35 -11.46
C ASP A 904 28.39 45.07 -9.94
N HIS A 905 28.22 43.82 -9.53
CA HIS A 905 28.08 43.32 -8.16
C HIS A 905 28.99 42.14 -7.84
N ASP A 906 29.67 41.58 -8.84
CA ASP A 906 30.70 40.56 -8.68
C ASP A 906 32.10 41.18 -8.47
N SER A 907 33.02 40.38 -7.93
CA SER A 907 34.44 40.59 -8.03
C SER A 907 35.16 39.24 -8.13
N GLU A 908 35.86 39.02 -9.26
CA GLU A 908 36.86 37.97 -9.55
C GLU A 908 37.80 37.51 -8.40
N SER A 909 37.95 38.28 -7.31
CA SER A 909 38.87 38.00 -6.21
C SER A 909 38.21 37.80 -4.84
N LYS A 910 36.88 37.71 -4.78
CA LYS A 910 36.07 37.66 -3.56
C LYS A 910 35.02 36.55 -3.70
N LYS A 911 34.55 36.04 -2.55
CA LYS A 911 33.49 35.03 -2.51
C LYS A 911 32.15 35.71 -2.26
N GLU A 912 31.22 35.58 -3.19
CA GLU A 912 29.91 36.18 -3.09
C GLU A 912 28.84 35.13 -2.73
N LYS A 913 27.78 35.57 -2.06
CA LYS A 913 26.56 34.78 -1.84
C LYS A 913 25.38 35.68 -2.08
N LYS A 914 24.50 35.30 -2.99
CA LYS A 914 23.27 36.03 -3.29
C LYS A 914 22.06 35.25 -2.83
N LYS A 915 21.06 35.96 -2.32
CA LYS A 915 19.72 35.46 -2.05
C LYS A 915 18.69 36.39 -2.67
N SER A 916 17.91 35.87 -3.60
CA SER A 916 16.81 36.61 -4.22
C SER A 916 15.48 36.28 -3.57
N LYS A 917 14.54 37.23 -3.57
CA LYS A 917 13.18 37.01 -3.12
C LYS A 917 12.23 37.96 -3.85
N HIS A 918 11.28 37.42 -4.59
CA HIS A 918 10.13 38.21 -5.04
C HIS A 918 9.21 38.48 -3.85
N THR A 919 8.72 39.71 -3.71
CA THR A 919 7.84 40.05 -2.60
C THR A 919 6.98 41.27 -2.90
N ARG A 920 5.96 41.47 -2.07
CA ARG A 920 4.91 42.47 -2.24
C ARG A 920 4.74 43.28 -0.98
N THR A 921 4.63 44.61 -1.10
CA THR A 921 4.44 45.49 0.07
C THR A 921 3.32 46.51 -0.18
N LYS A 922 2.33 46.52 0.71
CA LYS A 922 1.19 47.44 0.68
C LYS A 922 1.66 48.89 0.80
N GLY A 923 0.88 49.83 0.28
CA GLY A 923 1.18 51.26 0.40
C GLY A 923 1.34 51.71 1.85
N ASN A 924 2.32 52.59 2.12
CA ASN A 924 2.72 53.09 3.43
C ASN A 924 3.10 52.02 4.46
N THR A 925 3.54 50.83 4.02
CA THR A 925 4.01 49.77 4.91
C THR A 925 5.49 49.46 4.72
N THR A 926 6.06 48.69 5.65
CA THR A 926 7.46 48.27 5.63
C THR A 926 7.52 46.78 5.82
N SER A 927 8.20 46.10 4.89
CA SER A 927 8.50 44.68 4.96
C SER A 927 9.91 44.50 5.50
N SER A 928 10.12 43.44 6.27
CA SER A 928 11.40 43.14 6.93
C SER A 928 11.88 41.77 6.50
N HIS A 929 13.15 41.71 6.12
CA HIS A 929 13.83 40.51 5.63
C HIS A 929 15.09 40.29 6.46
N ALA A 930 15.49 39.03 6.62
CA ALA A 930 16.69 38.66 7.34
C ALA A 930 17.84 38.45 6.35
N MET A 931 19.03 38.93 6.71
CA MET A 931 20.28 38.67 6.02
C MET A 931 21.27 38.14 7.04
N GLU A 932 21.66 36.87 6.90
CA GLU A 932 22.67 36.27 7.75
C GLU A 932 24.07 36.59 7.22
N VAL A 933 24.98 36.97 8.12
CA VAL A 933 26.38 37.21 7.78
C VAL A 933 27.28 36.59 8.84
N ASP A 934 28.45 36.12 8.43
CA ASP A 934 29.42 35.51 9.33
C ASP A 934 30.47 36.54 9.81
N ALA A 935 31.49 36.07 10.52
CA ALA A 935 32.56 36.92 11.03
C ALA A 935 33.58 37.35 9.94
N ASN A 936 33.55 36.72 8.76
CA ASN A 936 34.47 36.92 7.64
C ASN A 936 33.85 37.78 6.53
N THR A 937 32.54 37.98 6.54
CA THR A 937 31.83 38.87 5.60
C THR A 937 32.39 40.29 5.68
N LEU A 938 32.77 40.84 4.52
CA LEU A 938 33.36 42.17 4.34
C LEU A 938 32.33 43.22 3.93
N LEU A 939 31.30 42.81 3.20
CA LEU A 939 30.29 43.70 2.63
C LEU A 939 28.92 43.03 2.59
N MET A 940 27.88 43.82 2.83
CA MET A 940 26.47 43.47 2.63
C MET A 940 25.87 44.43 1.63
N ILE A 941 25.13 43.91 0.66
CA ILE A 941 24.42 44.67 -0.36
C ILE A 941 22.96 44.20 -0.36
N ALA A 942 22.03 45.14 -0.31
CA ALA A 942 20.61 44.89 -0.51
C ALA A 942 20.12 45.72 -1.69
N VAL A 943 19.51 45.06 -2.68
CA VAL A 943 18.92 45.66 -3.87
C VAL A 943 17.43 45.37 -3.87
N ALA A 944 16.58 46.38 -4.06
CA ALA A 944 15.14 46.18 -4.28
C ALA A 944 14.75 46.80 -5.62
N GLU A 945 14.18 45.98 -6.49
CA GLU A 945 13.79 46.33 -7.87
C GLU A 945 12.27 46.15 -8.03
N GLY A 946 11.54 47.26 -8.02
CA GLY A 946 10.09 47.30 -8.17
C GLY A 946 9.64 47.14 -9.63
N VAL A 947 8.54 46.41 -9.82
CA VAL A 947 7.85 46.25 -11.10
C VAL A 947 7.02 47.51 -11.39
N GLY A 948 7.68 48.63 -11.69
CA GLY A 948 7.03 49.91 -11.99
C GLY A 948 7.82 51.16 -11.57
N ALA A 949 7.23 52.35 -11.76
CA ALA A 949 7.86 53.64 -11.46
C ALA A 949 7.66 54.12 -10.01
N GLU A 950 7.28 53.23 -9.09
CA GLU A 950 7.01 53.57 -7.69
C GLU A 950 8.29 53.57 -6.85
N ASN A 951 8.35 54.45 -5.84
CA ASN A 951 9.55 54.64 -5.04
C ASN A 951 9.69 53.53 -3.98
N LEU A 952 10.85 52.89 -3.86
CA LEU A 952 11.16 51.99 -2.73
C LEU A 952 12.33 52.53 -1.92
N LYS A 953 12.31 52.34 -0.60
CA LYS A 953 13.40 52.71 0.32
C LYS A 953 13.91 51.48 1.06
N LEU A 954 15.23 51.34 1.14
CA LEU A 954 15.91 50.30 1.92
C LEU A 954 16.57 50.85 3.19
N GLU A 955 16.59 50.01 4.22
CA GLU A 955 17.30 50.24 5.47
C GLU A 955 17.89 48.91 5.96
N ILE A 956 19.15 48.90 6.39
CA ILE A 956 19.81 47.73 6.97
C ILE A 956 20.07 48.01 8.45
N TYR A 957 19.65 47.11 9.32
CA TYR A 957 19.82 47.17 10.77
C TYR A 957 20.70 46.01 11.24
N ASN A 958 21.62 46.29 12.16
CA ASN A 958 22.46 45.25 12.77
C ASN A 958 21.70 44.41 13.81
N PRO A 959 22.27 43.30 14.31
CA PRO A 959 21.62 42.44 15.32
C PRO A 959 21.23 43.15 16.63
N ALA A 960 21.84 44.31 16.93
CA ALA A 960 21.47 45.14 18.08
C ALA A 960 20.34 46.14 17.78
N GLY A 961 19.74 46.09 16.58
CA GLY A 961 18.67 46.98 16.13
C GLY A 961 19.11 48.39 15.73
N LEU A 962 20.41 48.61 15.50
CA LEU A 962 20.94 49.91 15.05
C LEU A 962 20.98 49.97 13.53
N LEU A 963 20.49 51.07 12.96
CA LEU A 963 20.56 51.35 11.52
C LEU A 963 22.03 51.50 11.08
N VAL A 964 22.47 50.67 10.13
CA VAL A 964 23.84 50.66 9.59
C VAL A 964 23.92 51.11 8.13
N ALA A 965 22.84 51.02 7.35
CA ALA A 965 22.74 51.62 6.01
C ALA A 965 21.31 52.01 5.67
N THR A 966 21.15 52.97 4.75
CA THR A 966 19.85 53.37 4.22
C THR A 966 19.99 53.90 2.81
N SER A 967 19.00 53.63 1.95
CA SER A 967 18.90 54.19 0.62
C SER A 967 18.00 55.43 0.59
N VAL A 968 18.10 56.19 -0.50
CA VAL A 968 17.08 57.17 -0.88
C VAL A 968 15.94 56.45 -1.59
N ALA A 969 14.71 56.91 -1.38
CA ALA A 969 13.56 56.36 -2.07
C ALA A 969 13.63 56.68 -3.57
N THR A 970 13.78 55.66 -4.42
CA THR A 970 13.98 55.82 -5.88
C THR A 970 12.98 54.98 -6.68
N PRO A 971 12.50 55.47 -7.84
CA PRO A 971 11.66 54.69 -8.75
C PRO A 971 12.42 53.50 -9.33
N GLY A 972 11.76 52.34 -9.41
CA GLY A 972 12.32 51.16 -10.05
C GLY A 972 13.33 50.45 -9.15
N LYS A 973 14.60 50.89 -9.12
CA LYS A 973 15.69 50.21 -8.40
C LYS A 973 16.20 51.06 -7.23
N THR A 974 16.41 50.45 -6.07
CA THR A 974 17.04 51.07 -4.90
C THR A 974 18.07 50.12 -4.28
N LEU A 975 19.12 50.70 -3.67
CA LEU A 975 20.30 49.97 -3.19
C LEU A 975 20.72 50.49 -1.82
N ALA A 976 21.04 49.59 -0.89
CA ALA A 976 21.70 49.90 0.37
C ALA A 976 22.91 48.97 0.58
N THR A 977 24.05 49.54 0.97
CA THR A 977 25.30 48.79 1.20
C THR A 977 25.84 49.08 2.60
N ALA A 978 26.30 48.06 3.32
CA ALA A 978 26.84 48.16 4.67
C ALA A 978 28.06 47.26 4.88
N VAL A 979 29.00 47.70 5.74
CA VAL A 979 30.05 46.83 6.28
C VAL A 979 29.54 46.22 7.58
N PRO A 980 29.52 44.88 7.75
CA PRO A 980 29.05 44.25 8.98
C PRO A 980 29.97 44.60 10.16
N VAL A 981 29.38 44.82 11.34
CA VAL A 981 30.08 45.15 12.59
C VAL A 981 30.31 43.91 13.48
N GLY A 982 30.06 42.72 12.93
CA GLY A 982 30.11 41.40 13.57
C GLY A 982 29.13 40.44 12.88
N GLY A 983 29.36 39.14 12.99
CA GLY A 983 28.47 38.10 12.47
C GLY A 983 27.13 38.04 13.22
N GLY A 984 26.10 37.54 12.55
CA GLY A 984 24.74 37.40 13.04
C GLY A 984 23.70 37.86 12.01
N ILE A 985 22.44 37.93 12.45
CA ILE A 985 21.31 38.24 11.55
C ILE A 985 21.06 39.75 11.50
N TYR A 986 21.23 40.33 10.31
CA TYR A 986 20.88 41.71 10.00
C TYR A 986 19.45 41.78 9.47
N SER A 987 18.74 42.86 9.78
CA SER A 987 17.37 43.11 9.30
C SER A 987 17.41 44.12 8.17
N VAL A 988 16.97 43.70 6.98
CA VAL A 988 16.81 44.53 5.80
C VAL A 988 15.34 44.92 5.67
N LYS A 989 15.04 46.21 5.78
CA LYS A 989 13.68 46.74 5.68
C LYS A 989 13.48 47.42 4.34
N VAL A 990 12.40 47.04 3.66
CA VAL A 990 11.94 47.69 2.44
C VAL A 990 10.65 48.45 2.76
N THR A 991 10.71 49.77 2.67
CA THR A 991 9.56 50.65 2.90
C THR A 991 8.99 51.09 1.56
N ASN A 992 7.68 50.89 1.41
CA ASN A 992 6.89 51.49 0.34
C ASN A 992 6.25 52.80 0.86
N PRO A 993 6.73 53.98 0.42
CA PRO A 993 6.22 55.28 0.81
C PRO A 993 5.03 55.76 -0.05
N THR A 994 4.55 54.96 -1.02
CA THR A 994 3.39 55.30 -1.86
C THR A 994 2.10 54.75 -1.24
N ASP A 995 0.94 55.22 -1.73
CA ASP A 995 -0.37 54.68 -1.32
C ASP A 995 -0.76 53.40 -2.08
N ALA A 996 -0.04 53.09 -3.17
CA ALA A 996 -0.28 51.93 -4.01
C ALA A 996 0.59 50.75 -3.56
N GLN A 997 0.17 49.54 -3.90
CA GLN A 997 0.92 48.34 -3.62
C GLN A 997 2.05 48.19 -4.65
N VAL A 998 3.23 47.77 -4.19
CA VAL A 998 4.40 47.60 -5.05
C VAL A 998 4.92 46.17 -4.91
N ASP A 999 5.06 45.52 -6.05
CA ASP A 999 5.76 44.25 -6.22
C ASP A 999 7.23 44.55 -6.53
N TYR A 1000 8.15 43.86 -5.87
CA TYR A 1000 9.58 44.04 -6.08
C TYR A 1000 10.37 42.75 -5.88
N GLU A 1001 11.46 42.65 -6.60
CA GLU A 1001 12.50 41.66 -6.37
C GLU A 1001 13.52 42.23 -5.36
N LEU A 1002 13.81 41.47 -4.30
CA LEU A 1002 14.85 41.79 -3.33
C LEU A 1002 16.04 40.87 -3.54
N LYS A 1003 17.23 41.43 -3.78
CA LYS A 1003 18.50 40.71 -3.82
C LYS A 1003 19.32 41.07 -2.59
N LEU A 1004 19.75 40.08 -1.82
CA LEU A 1004 20.60 40.20 -0.64
C LEU A 1004 21.94 39.53 -0.95
N ILE A 1005 23.00 40.31 -1.05
CA ILE A 1005 24.33 39.82 -1.45
C ILE A 1005 25.31 40.05 -0.31
N SER A 1006 26.00 38.99 0.12
CA SER A 1006 27.11 39.07 1.07
C SER A 1006 28.42 38.77 0.35
N ARG A 1007 29.48 39.52 0.68
CA ARG A 1007 30.81 39.36 0.08
C ARG A 1007 31.84 39.05 1.15
N SER A 1008 32.69 38.06 0.91
CA SER A 1008 33.72 37.58 1.84
C SER A 1008 35.08 37.43 1.13
N ASN A 1009 36.14 37.08 1.86
CA ASN A 1009 37.38 36.60 1.21
C ASN A 1009 37.27 35.10 0.96
N TRP A 1010 37.86 34.63 -0.15
CA TRP A 1010 38.27 33.24 -0.33
C TRP A 1010 39.12 32.76 0.86
N LEU A 1011 38.79 31.59 1.43
CA LEU A 1011 39.45 31.04 2.62
C LEU A 1011 40.59 30.08 2.28
#